data_AF-A0A4Y9FV10-F1
#
_entry.id   AF-A0A4Y9FV10-F1
#
_cell.length_a   1.000
_cell.length_b   1.000
_cell.length_c   1.000
_cell.angle_alpha   90.00
_cell.angle_beta   90.00
_cell.angle_gamma   90.00
#
_symmetry.space_group_name_H-M   'P 1'
#
loop_
_entity.id
_entity.type
_entity.pdbx_description
1 polymer ?
#
loop_
_entity_poly.entity_id
_entity_poly.type
_entity_poly.pdbx_seq_one_letter_code
_entity_poly.pdbx_strand_id
1 'polypeptide(L)'
;MRIEARRPAIAVAVAAALVLGLTACVPEPSAGEARRDPLPSFADVRTTQVDRDGDHWTASGVTIDVPADAVTANVANVAVGAPIGEADSGIALEVFGAPVRFESPASFADPVTVSWDVAGLPAEAAAAASLVRWDDRRRVWVPQPDAPTVADGALTAELTDTGIVTWATVALDETPAELAEATPPTCTDAALPDWLATATDPDRARPEATIATCVEGHQSDVLTVKTRSQDGVTRALELDGDAEFAWKTRSDTAGGDRFWRIAAGLVDGPGTALLPPRTGVDVGLAAPTDPAVPYRAVAGVDPRTATVDLLAAFTRRVSFGDVPDPSVTALVSTLYACGSAGADDVSDATDVADIGRALTGCVAHPESALATRLSEAAGGSAEATEVQGARAVASAMRIAAGGAFDALAASAAEGLVAAAATPAGGGSWTVLAARDAPAPGSWRPTCDDAEADATALFAELALQPAYASGSRELASDPRWRTAAAASVKPLADCTPEERARFAAILPDEWADPAAARVVVDEIAGLGLAMLSCDDLFALAQPLAAGFHPLRGIAAPGTGRVACGWAAEKGKAADDATVKSRVQVWVSREVADADEVARRRVEAGKAELGGVQDSPALDAAGGFAVGAYVPSGVELESWLPGYRIVITAASADDPTQWQLPEGLATVENIAEALTAG
;
A
#
# COMPACT_ATOMS: atom_id res chain seq x y z
N MET A 1 -11.57 -37.38 -19.08
CA MET A 1 -12.63 -37.02 -18.12
C MET A 1 -12.26 -35.62 -17.63
N ARG A 2 -12.94 -34.59 -18.14
CA ARG A 2 -12.64 -33.18 -17.82
C ARG A 2 -13.30 -32.87 -16.47
N ILE A 3 -12.51 -32.41 -15.49
CA ILE A 3 -13.03 -31.82 -14.26
C ILE A 3 -13.01 -30.31 -14.49
N GLU A 4 -14.20 -29.74 -14.70
CA GLU A 4 -14.42 -28.30 -14.79
C GLU A 4 -14.27 -27.66 -13.41
N ALA A 5 -13.42 -26.64 -13.34
CA ALA A 5 -13.29 -25.76 -12.19
C ALA A 5 -14.53 -24.85 -12.07
N ARG A 6 -15.31 -25.06 -11.00
CA ARG A 6 -16.35 -24.13 -10.53
C ARG A 6 -15.97 -23.62 -9.14
N ARG A 7 -15.36 -22.43 -9.04
CA ARG A 7 -15.41 -21.56 -7.83
C ARG A 7 -15.22 -20.09 -8.26
N PRO A 8 -16.25 -19.26 -8.05
CA PRO A 8 -16.06 -18.05 -7.22
C PRO A 8 -17.24 -17.75 -6.25
N ALA A 9 -18.19 -18.68 -6.05
CA ALA A 9 -19.39 -18.41 -5.25
C ALA A 9 -19.21 -18.54 -3.72
N ILE A 10 -18.11 -19.11 -3.23
CA ILE A 10 -17.93 -19.42 -1.80
C ILE A 10 -17.35 -18.22 -1.02
N ALA A 11 -16.50 -17.40 -1.64
CA ALA A 11 -15.94 -16.20 -0.98
C ALA A 11 -17.02 -15.16 -0.64
N VAL A 12 -18.06 -15.03 -1.49
CA VAL A 12 -19.16 -14.06 -1.30
C VAL A 12 -20.12 -14.48 -0.18
N ALA A 13 -20.28 -15.79 0.08
CA ALA A 13 -21.15 -16.30 1.14
C ALA A 13 -20.54 -16.15 2.55
N VAL A 14 -19.21 -16.17 2.66
CA VAL A 14 -18.50 -16.01 3.94
C VAL A 14 -18.54 -14.55 4.41
N ALA A 15 -18.43 -13.58 3.50
CA ALA A 15 -18.59 -12.16 3.82
C ALA A 15 -20.00 -11.83 4.35
N ALA A 16 -21.06 -12.42 3.78
CA ALA A 16 -22.43 -12.21 4.24
C ALA A 16 -22.72 -12.84 5.63
N ALA A 17 -22.07 -13.96 5.96
CA ALA A 17 -22.21 -14.62 7.25
C ALA A 17 -21.46 -13.89 8.39
N LEU A 18 -20.32 -13.24 8.09
CA LEU A 18 -19.57 -12.41 9.03
C LEU A 18 -20.31 -11.11 9.41
N VAL A 19 -21.05 -10.51 8.47
CA VAL A 19 -21.89 -9.32 8.73
C VAL A 19 -23.02 -9.62 9.74
N LEU A 20 -23.54 -10.84 9.77
CA LEU A 20 -24.60 -11.24 10.71
C LEU A 20 -24.06 -11.66 12.09
N GLY A 21 -22.79 -12.06 12.21
CA GLY A 21 -22.18 -12.47 13.47
C GLY A 21 -21.67 -11.32 14.36
N LEU A 22 -21.36 -10.17 13.78
CA LEU A 22 -20.76 -9.02 14.48
C LEU A 22 -21.77 -8.09 15.17
N THR A 23 -23.07 -8.36 15.08
CA THR A 23 -24.13 -7.52 15.67
C THR A 23 -24.57 -7.93 17.07
N ALA A 24 -24.03 -9.00 17.64
CA ALA A 24 -24.64 -9.66 18.79
C ALA A 24 -24.25 -9.14 20.20
N CYS A 25 -23.28 -8.24 20.38
CA CYS A 25 -22.85 -7.80 21.72
C CYS A 25 -22.27 -6.37 21.75
N VAL A 26 -22.99 -5.38 21.21
CA VAL A 26 -22.69 -3.96 21.49
C VAL A 26 -23.78 -3.42 22.42
N PRO A 27 -23.44 -2.83 23.59
CA PRO A 27 -24.44 -2.20 24.44
C PRO A 27 -25.16 -1.11 23.65
N GLU A 28 -26.49 -1.10 23.69
CA GLU A 28 -27.30 -0.04 23.09
C GLU A 28 -26.81 1.33 23.59
N PRO A 29 -26.42 2.26 22.70
CA PRO A 29 -26.08 3.61 23.13
C PRO A 29 -27.32 4.21 23.80
N SER A 30 -27.11 4.75 25.00
CA SER A 30 -28.15 5.33 25.84
C SER A 30 -29.05 6.27 25.05
N ALA A 31 -30.35 5.94 25.04
CA ALA A 31 -31.40 6.80 24.49
C ALA A 31 -31.35 8.18 25.15
N GLY A 32 -31.08 9.23 24.38
CA GLY A 32 -31.01 10.58 24.94
C GLY A 32 -30.96 11.71 23.92
N GLU A 33 -29.83 11.87 23.22
CA GLU A 33 -29.58 13.16 22.52
C GLU A 33 -29.05 13.04 21.09
N ALA A 34 -28.50 11.89 20.66
CA ALA A 34 -28.40 11.61 19.23
C ALA A 34 -29.78 11.20 18.70
N ARG A 35 -30.14 11.61 17.47
CA ARG A 35 -31.11 10.94 16.54
C ARG A 35 -32.23 11.80 15.92
N ARG A 36 -32.08 13.12 15.72
CA ARG A 36 -33.03 13.85 14.84
C ARG A 36 -32.33 14.87 13.97
N ASP A 37 -32.69 14.86 12.69
CA ASP A 37 -32.30 15.89 11.74
C ASP A 37 -32.64 17.29 12.29
N PRO A 38 -31.86 18.32 11.90
CA PRO A 38 -32.12 19.68 12.33
C PRO A 38 -33.50 20.13 11.86
N LEU A 39 -34.31 20.64 12.80
CA LEU A 39 -35.65 21.15 12.51
C LEU A 39 -35.54 22.41 11.64
N PRO A 40 -36.35 22.55 10.57
CA PRO A 40 -36.39 23.78 9.81
C PRO A 40 -36.94 24.92 10.68
N SER A 41 -36.28 26.09 10.63
CA SER A 41 -36.67 27.27 11.40
C SER A 41 -37.18 28.39 10.49
N PHE A 42 -38.39 28.89 10.82
CA PHE A 42 -39.04 30.02 10.15
C PHE A 42 -39.44 31.15 11.12
N ALA A 43 -38.86 31.17 12.34
CA ALA A 43 -39.32 32.02 13.43
C ALA A 43 -39.23 33.54 13.14
N ASP A 44 -38.25 33.96 12.31
CA ASP A 44 -37.93 35.37 12.08
C ASP A 44 -38.04 35.80 10.61
N VAL A 45 -38.79 35.05 9.78
CA VAL A 45 -38.81 35.31 8.33
C VAL A 45 -40.09 35.92 7.79
N ARG A 46 -39.91 36.81 6.81
CA ARG A 46 -41.00 37.35 6.00
C ARG A 46 -41.54 36.24 5.09
N THR A 47 -42.84 36.01 5.17
CA THR A 47 -43.58 35.19 4.21
C THR A 47 -44.03 36.06 3.04
N THR A 48 -43.77 35.63 1.82
CA THR A 48 -44.22 36.28 0.58
C THR A 48 -45.51 35.62 0.13
N GLN A 49 -46.50 36.44 -0.20
CA GLN A 49 -47.77 36.00 -0.77
C GLN A 49 -47.68 36.10 -2.28
N VAL A 50 -47.81 34.96 -2.96
CA VAL A 50 -47.73 34.86 -4.41
C VAL A 50 -49.11 34.52 -4.97
N ASP A 51 -49.60 35.32 -5.90
CA ASP A 51 -50.86 35.07 -6.59
C ASP A 51 -50.61 34.56 -8.03
N ARG A 52 -51.62 34.65 -8.88
CA ARG A 52 -51.59 34.13 -10.25
C ARG A 52 -50.61 34.88 -11.15
N ASP A 53 -50.20 36.11 -10.82
CA ASP A 53 -49.26 36.87 -11.63
C ASP A 53 -47.81 36.35 -11.50
N GLY A 54 -47.55 35.46 -10.54
CA GLY A 54 -46.20 34.98 -10.22
C GLY A 54 -45.43 35.99 -9.37
N ASP A 55 -44.22 35.62 -8.95
CA ASP A 55 -43.32 36.53 -8.22
C ASP A 55 -41.87 36.05 -8.32
N HIS A 56 -40.93 36.97 -8.18
CA HIS A 56 -39.49 36.70 -8.21
C HIS A 56 -38.78 37.50 -7.12
N TRP A 57 -38.04 36.80 -6.26
CA TRP A 57 -37.26 37.45 -5.21
C TRP A 57 -36.09 36.59 -4.70
N THR A 58 -35.17 37.23 -3.99
CA THR A 58 -34.04 36.57 -3.31
C THR A 58 -34.07 36.84 -1.81
N ALA A 59 -33.85 35.81 -0.99
CA ALA A 59 -33.73 35.89 0.45
C ALA A 59 -32.76 34.82 0.98
N SER A 60 -31.89 35.18 1.94
CA SER A 60 -30.97 34.23 2.60
C SER A 60 -30.12 33.37 1.65
N GLY A 61 -29.66 33.94 0.53
CA GLY A 61 -28.89 33.20 -0.49
C GLY A 61 -29.73 32.24 -1.36
N VAL A 62 -31.07 32.33 -1.27
CA VAL A 62 -32.02 31.58 -2.09
C VAL A 62 -32.77 32.52 -3.01
N THR A 63 -32.79 32.23 -4.30
CA THR A 63 -33.61 32.90 -5.31
C THR A 63 -34.81 32.03 -5.63
N ILE A 64 -36.00 32.61 -5.59
CA ILE A 64 -37.27 31.95 -5.90
C ILE A 64 -37.88 32.65 -7.09
N ASP A 65 -38.29 31.87 -8.09
CA ASP A 65 -39.00 32.33 -9.28
C ASP A 65 -40.26 31.48 -9.46
N VAL A 66 -41.42 32.11 -9.19
CA VAL A 66 -42.74 31.51 -9.39
C VAL A 66 -43.29 32.04 -10.70
N PRO A 67 -43.46 31.21 -11.74
CA PRO A 67 -43.98 31.68 -13.01
C PRO A 67 -45.44 32.11 -12.89
N ALA A 68 -45.86 33.01 -13.78
CA ALA A 68 -47.27 33.38 -13.93
C ALA A 68 -48.11 32.13 -14.20
N ASP A 69 -49.36 32.14 -13.72
CA ASP A 69 -50.32 31.04 -13.78
C ASP A 69 -49.96 29.75 -13.00
N ALA A 70 -48.76 29.66 -12.38
CA ALA A 70 -48.40 28.53 -11.50
C ALA A 70 -49.37 28.37 -10.32
N VAL A 71 -49.96 29.49 -9.88
CA VAL A 71 -50.93 29.57 -8.80
C VAL A 71 -52.33 29.77 -9.38
N THR A 72 -53.17 28.72 -9.36
CA THR A 72 -54.37 28.66 -10.21
C THR A 72 -55.65 29.26 -9.62
N ALA A 73 -55.78 29.37 -8.29
CA ALA A 73 -57.04 29.85 -7.68
C ALA A 73 -56.92 30.57 -6.32
N ASN A 74 -55.81 30.43 -5.60
CA ASN A 74 -55.62 30.99 -4.25
C ASN A 74 -54.18 31.47 -4.07
N VAL A 75 -53.95 32.48 -3.22
CA VAL A 75 -52.59 32.92 -2.87
C VAL A 75 -51.79 31.77 -2.24
N ALA A 76 -50.57 31.54 -2.71
CA ALA A 76 -49.59 30.67 -2.08
C ALA A 76 -48.70 31.48 -1.14
N ASN A 77 -48.38 30.92 0.03
CA ASN A 77 -47.42 31.50 0.95
C ASN A 77 -46.07 30.81 0.74
N VAL A 78 -45.04 31.59 0.43
CA VAL A 78 -43.67 31.09 0.28
C VAL A 78 -42.77 31.78 1.30
N ALA A 79 -42.01 30.99 2.06
CA ALA A 79 -41.09 31.49 3.06
C ALA A 79 -39.72 30.82 2.95
N VAL A 80 -38.64 31.59 3.06
CA VAL A 80 -37.26 31.09 3.11
C VAL A 80 -36.79 31.12 4.56
N GLY A 81 -36.46 29.98 5.15
CA GLY A 81 -35.98 29.86 6.52
C GLY A 81 -34.57 30.42 6.74
N ALA A 82 -34.12 30.37 7.99
CA ALA A 82 -32.71 30.58 8.31
C ALA A 82 -31.87 29.40 7.79
N PRO A 83 -30.63 29.62 7.32
CA PRO A 83 -29.70 28.54 6.97
C PRO A 83 -29.58 27.54 8.11
N ILE A 84 -29.68 26.24 7.79
CA ILE A 84 -29.54 25.18 8.78
C ILE A 84 -28.05 24.97 9.11
N GLY A 85 -27.19 24.94 8.10
CA GLY A 85 -25.75 24.76 8.28
C GLY A 85 -25.37 23.30 8.54
N GLU A 86 -24.30 23.09 9.31
CA GLU A 86 -23.80 21.77 9.67
C GLU A 86 -24.66 21.12 10.77
N ALA A 87 -24.95 19.83 10.59
CA ALA A 87 -25.63 19.02 11.60
C ALA A 87 -25.00 17.62 11.67
N ASP A 88 -24.66 17.21 12.89
CA ASP A 88 -24.24 15.84 13.19
C ASP A 88 -25.45 15.00 13.60
N SER A 89 -25.80 14.04 12.76
CA SER A 89 -26.90 13.10 13.01
C SER A 89 -26.50 11.93 13.91
N GLY A 90 -25.22 11.82 14.27
CA GLY A 90 -24.57 10.63 14.83
C GLY A 90 -24.20 9.58 13.78
N ILE A 91 -24.74 9.68 12.56
CA ILE A 91 -24.52 8.78 11.42
C ILE A 91 -23.73 9.46 10.30
N ALA A 92 -23.83 10.78 10.19
CA ALA A 92 -23.09 11.59 9.24
C ALA A 92 -23.07 13.03 9.71
N LEU A 93 -21.98 13.74 9.42
CA LEU A 93 -21.94 15.19 9.46
C LEU A 93 -22.41 15.70 8.10
N GLU A 94 -23.51 16.44 8.09
CA GLU A 94 -24.15 16.92 6.86
C GLU A 94 -24.32 18.43 6.88
N VAL A 95 -24.23 19.03 5.70
CA VAL A 95 -24.45 20.45 5.49
C VAL A 95 -25.79 20.63 4.80
N PHE A 96 -26.62 21.51 5.35
CA PHE A 96 -27.94 21.82 4.84
C PHE A 96 -28.04 23.29 4.41
N GLY A 97 -28.77 23.51 3.32
CA GLY A 97 -29.11 24.83 2.84
C GLY A 97 -30.13 25.57 3.71
N ALA A 98 -30.53 26.76 3.26
CA ALA A 98 -31.71 27.42 3.81
C ALA A 98 -32.99 26.68 3.35
N PRO A 99 -33.92 26.34 4.27
CA PRO A 99 -35.12 25.62 3.92
C PRO A 99 -36.15 26.57 3.29
N VAL A 100 -36.86 26.12 2.26
CA VAL A 100 -37.94 26.86 1.62
C VAL A 100 -39.25 26.16 1.92
N ARG A 101 -40.24 26.90 2.40
CA ARG A 101 -41.57 26.40 2.71
C ARG A 101 -42.58 26.94 1.70
N PHE A 102 -43.29 26.01 1.06
CA PHE A 102 -44.41 26.26 0.18
C PHE A 102 -45.70 25.83 0.88
N GLU A 103 -46.56 26.80 1.18
CA GLU A 103 -47.89 26.58 1.74
C GLU A 103 -48.93 27.00 0.71
N SER A 104 -49.57 26.02 0.08
CA SER A 104 -50.66 26.21 -0.87
C SER A 104 -51.73 25.12 -0.65
N PRO A 105 -53.03 25.42 -0.87
CA PRO A 105 -54.09 24.42 -0.78
C PRO A 105 -54.03 23.33 -1.87
N ALA A 106 -53.23 23.53 -2.92
CA ALA A 106 -52.96 22.56 -3.99
C ALA A 106 -51.50 22.68 -4.47
N SER A 107 -51.00 21.64 -5.15
CA SER A 107 -49.73 21.72 -5.89
C SER A 107 -49.77 22.84 -6.94
N PHE A 108 -48.60 23.39 -7.27
CA PHE A 108 -48.46 24.40 -8.31
C PHE A 108 -48.74 23.77 -9.68
N ALA A 109 -49.42 24.53 -10.55
CA ALA A 109 -49.77 24.08 -11.90
C ALA A 109 -48.57 24.07 -12.84
N ASP A 110 -47.63 24.98 -12.62
CA ASP A 110 -46.34 25.06 -13.30
C ASP A 110 -45.20 25.00 -12.25
N PRO A 111 -44.02 24.46 -12.60
CA PRO A 111 -42.92 24.33 -11.64
C PRO A 111 -42.40 25.68 -11.16
N VAL A 112 -42.16 25.77 -9.85
CA VAL A 112 -41.47 26.89 -9.20
C VAL A 112 -39.97 26.61 -9.23
N THR A 113 -39.18 27.56 -9.72
CA THR A 113 -37.73 27.45 -9.73
C THR A 113 -37.16 27.97 -8.41
N VAL A 114 -36.39 27.14 -7.72
CA VAL A 114 -35.66 27.51 -6.51
C VAL A 114 -34.18 27.32 -6.76
N SER A 115 -33.40 28.36 -6.50
CA SER A 115 -31.95 28.36 -6.69
C SER A 115 -31.25 28.77 -5.40
N TRP A 116 -30.37 27.92 -4.87
CA TRP A 116 -29.55 28.16 -3.70
C TRP A 116 -28.11 28.48 -4.11
N ASP A 117 -27.52 29.50 -3.50
CA ASP A 117 -26.08 29.76 -3.60
C ASP A 117 -25.30 28.65 -2.86
N VAL A 118 -24.48 27.93 -3.61
CA VAL A 118 -23.58 26.87 -3.13
C VAL A 118 -22.12 27.16 -3.47
N ALA A 119 -21.80 28.38 -3.90
CA ALA A 119 -20.45 28.78 -4.30
C ALA A 119 -19.44 28.73 -3.13
N GLY A 120 -19.94 28.75 -1.90
CA GLY A 120 -19.13 28.58 -0.69
C GLY A 120 -18.77 27.13 -0.34
N LEU A 121 -19.31 26.13 -1.06
CA LEU A 121 -18.96 24.72 -0.85
C LEU A 121 -17.77 24.31 -1.73
N PRO A 122 -16.96 23.33 -1.29
CA PRO A 122 -16.02 22.66 -2.19
C PRO A 122 -16.77 22.06 -3.39
N ALA A 123 -16.14 22.09 -4.56
CA ALA A 123 -16.77 21.66 -5.82
C ALA A 123 -17.35 20.23 -5.73
N GLU A 124 -16.66 19.33 -5.04
CA GLU A 124 -17.08 17.95 -4.79
C GLU A 124 -18.38 17.89 -3.96
N ALA A 125 -18.47 18.67 -2.87
CA ALA A 125 -19.67 18.73 -2.02
C ALA A 125 -20.86 19.37 -2.74
N ALA A 126 -20.60 20.42 -3.54
CA ALA A 126 -21.62 21.09 -4.35
C ALA A 126 -22.20 20.13 -5.40
N ALA A 127 -21.35 19.43 -6.16
CA ALA A 127 -21.77 18.47 -7.17
C ALA A 127 -22.55 17.28 -6.56
N ALA A 128 -22.28 16.95 -5.30
CA ALA A 128 -22.93 15.87 -4.58
C ALA A 128 -24.14 16.29 -3.72
N ALA A 129 -24.58 17.54 -3.78
CA ALA A 129 -25.74 17.99 -3.01
C ALA A 129 -27.05 17.40 -3.57
N SER A 130 -27.93 16.87 -2.71
CA SER A 130 -29.26 16.37 -3.08
C SER A 130 -30.35 17.28 -2.55
N LEU A 131 -31.49 17.28 -3.26
CA LEU A 131 -32.73 17.87 -2.77
C LEU A 131 -33.35 16.95 -1.70
N VAL A 132 -33.79 17.55 -0.59
CA VAL A 132 -34.44 16.86 0.53
C VAL A 132 -35.72 17.59 0.95
N ARG A 133 -36.70 16.84 1.46
CA ARG A 133 -37.99 17.35 1.95
C ARG A 133 -38.22 16.93 3.41
N TRP A 134 -38.70 17.85 4.23
CA TRP A 134 -38.98 17.58 5.63
C TRP A 134 -40.23 16.70 5.80
N ASP A 135 -40.09 15.56 6.48
CA ASP A 135 -41.20 14.72 6.93
C ASP A 135 -41.54 15.04 8.38
N ASP A 136 -42.63 15.79 8.60
CA ASP A 136 -43.08 16.19 9.94
C ASP A 136 -43.41 15.01 10.87
N ARG A 137 -43.82 13.87 10.32
CA ARG A 137 -44.21 12.69 11.12
C ARG A 137 -42.98 11.96 11.64
N ARG A 138 -41.99 11.76 10.77
CA ARG A 138 -40.74 11.07 11.11
C ARG A 138 -39.68 12.00 11.69
N ARG A 139 -39.84 13.32 11.52
CA ARG A 139 -38.89 14.36 11.88
C ARG A 139 -37.50 14.14 11.25
N VAL A 140 -37.50 13.86 9.95
CA VAL A 140 -36.30 13.67 9.13
C VAL A 140 -36.44 14.38 7.78
N TRP A 141 -35.31 14.75 7.18
CA TRP A 141 -35.18 15.19 5.80
C TRP A 141 -35.09 13.97 4.88
N VAL A 142 -36.14 13.76 4.08
CA VAL A 142 -36.24 12.64 3.15
C VAL A 142 -35.71 13.06 1.77
N PRO A 143 -34.80 12.31 1.14
CA PRO A 143 -34.35 12.57 -0.23
C PRO A 143 -35.52 12.68 -1.20
N GLN A 144 -35.43 13.63 -2.13
CA GLN A 144 -36.32 13.71 -3.29
C GLN A 144 -35.67 13.01 -4.48
N PRO A 145 -36.45 12.31 -5.33
CA PRO A 145 -35.91 11.62 -6.51
C PRO A 145 -35.41 12.59 -7.58
N ASP A 146 -35.92 13.83 -7.60
CA ASP A 146 -35.54 14.84 -8.57
C ASP A 146 -34.16 15.41 -8.24
N ALA A 147 -33.20 15.17 -9.14
CA ALA A 147 -31.85 15.67 -9.00
C ALA A 147 -31.82 17.18 -9.28
N PRO A 148 -31.30 18.01 -8.35
CA PRO A 148 -31.09 19.41 -8.64
C PRO A 148 -29.96 19.58 -9.67
N THR A 149 -29.99 20.69 -10.42
CA THR A 149 -28.90 21.07 -11.32
C THR A 149 -27.91 21.97 -10.59
N VAL A 150 -26.62 21.69 -10.70
CA VAL A 150 -25.57 22.54 -10.09
C VAL A 150 -24.75 23.16 -11.21
N ALA A 151 -24.81 24.49 -11.33
CA ALA A 151 -24.08 25.24 -12.34
C ALA A 151 -23.76 26.65 -11.81
N ASP A 152 -22.60 27.19 -12.19
CA ASP A 152 -22.18 28.57 -11.88
C ASP A 152 -22.29 28.96 -10.38
N GLY A 153 -22.02 28.00 -9.48
CA GLY A 153 -22.10 28.21 -8.04
C GLY A 153 -23.52 28.19 -7.46
N ALA A 154 -24.52 27.79 -8.24
CA ALA A 154 -25.91 27.70 -7.80
C ALA A 154 -26.46 26.28 -7.97
N LEU A 155 -27.18 25.80 -6.95
CA LEU A 155 -27.97 24.57 -6.98
C LEU A 155 -29.42 24.95 -7.27
N THR A 156 -29.99 24.46 -8.37
CA THR A 156 -31.31 24.83 -8.85
C THR A 156 -32.24 23.62 -8.94
N ALA A 157 -33.47 23.76 -8.46
CA ALA A 157 -34.50 22.74 -8.52
C ALA A 157 -35.84 23.32 -9.02
N GLU A 158 -36.60 22.53 -9.77
CA GLU A 158 -37.96 22.85 -10.21
C GLU A 158 -38.95 22.06 -9.35
N LEU A 159 -39.89 22.75 -8.72
CA LEU A 159 -40.77 22.17 -7.68
C LEU A 159 -42.24 22.45 -7.97
N THR A 160 -43.07 21.42 -7.93
CA THR A 160 -44.53 21.55 -8.09
C THR A 160 -45.30 21.28 -6.80
N ASP A 161 -44.69 20.57 -5.85
CA ASP A 161 -45.34 20.19 -4.61
C ASP A 161 -45.21 21.22 -3.49
N THR A 162 -46.13 21.14 -2.54
CA THR A 162 -46.09 21.90 -1.28
C THR A 162 -45.29 21.18 -0.20
N GLY A 163 -44.87 21.92 0.83
CA GLY A 163 -44.07 21.40 1.94
C GLY A 163 -42.80 22.20 2.18
N ILE A 164 -41.88 21.63 2.96
CA ILE A 164 -40.59 22.26 3.29
C ILE A 164 -39.47 21.49 2.60
N VAL A 165 -38.66 22.18 1.80
CA VAL A 165 -37.57 21.60 1.01
C VAL A 165 -36.26 22.33 1.29
N THR A 166 -35.14 21.63 1.13
CA THR A 166 -33.81 22.25 1.07
C THR A 166 -32.87 21.32 0.32
N TRP A 167 -31.59 21.68 0.21
CA TRP A 167 -30.55 20.75 -0.21
C TRP A 167 -29.74 20.26 1.00
N ALA A 168 -29.17 19.07 0.87
CA ALA A 168 -28.24 18.50 1.83
C ALA A 168 -27.05 17.85 1.10
N THR A 169 -25.87 17.90 1.71
CA THR A 169 -24.67 17.17 1.26
C THR A 169 -23.91 16.66 2.48
N VAL A 170 -23.02 15.68 2.30
CA VAL A 170 -22.11 15.28 3.38
C VAL A 170 -21.04 16.33 3.55
N ALA A 171 -20.71 16.68 4.80
CA ALA A 171 -19.64 17.61 5.08
C ALA A 171 -18.31 16.99 4.62
N LEU A 172 -17.53 17.81 3.92
CA LEU A 172 -16.17 17.46 3.56
C LEU A 172 -15.21 17.93 4.64
N ASP A 173 -14.44 17.02 5.21
CA ASP A 173 -13.31 17.42 6.06
C ASP A 173 -12.08 17.65 5.17
N GLU A 174 -11.66 18.91 5.06
CA GLU A 174 -10.50 19.30 4.26
C GLU A 174 -9.17 19.05 4.98
N THR A 175 -9.19 18.65 6.25
CA THR A 175 -7.95 18.51 7.04
C THR A 175 -7.70 17.05 7.39
N PRO A 176 -6.80 16.34 6.68
CA PRO A 176 -6.26 15.10 7.21
C PRO A 176 -5.61 15.43 8.55
N ALA A 177 -6.15 14.90 9.65
CA ALA A 177 -5.46 14.98 10.92
C ALA A 177 -4.05 14.40 10.73
N GLU A 178 -3.04 15.16 11.13
CA GLU A 178 -1.67 14.69 11.11
C GLU A 178 -1.61 13.45 12.01
N LEU A 179 -1.24 12.29 11.44
CA LEU A 179 -1.14 11.07 12.23
C LEU A 179 -0.11 11.32 13.32
N ALA A 180 -0.46 11.06 14.58
CA ALA A 180 0.50 11.15 15.69
C ALA A 180 1.73 10.27 15.41
N GLU A 181 2.87 10.60 16.00
CA GLU A 181 4.05 9.73 15.88
C GLU A 181 3.74 8.32 16.42
N ALA A 182 4.20 7.30 15.71
CA ALA A 182 4.03 5.93 16.14
C ALA A 182 4.80 5.70 17.44
N THR A 183 4.12 5.21 18.48
CA THR A 183 4.78 4.77 19.71
C THR A 183 5.15 3.29 19.55
N PRO A 184 6.41 2.89 19.78
CA PRO A 184 6.80 1.48 19.70
C PRO A 184 6.00 0.63 20.70
N PRO A 185 5.74 -0.65 20.41
CA PRO A 185 4.94 -1.49 21.28
C PRO A 185 5.65 -1.71 22.61
N THR A 186 4.87 -1.78 23.69
CA THR A 186 5.38 -2.09 25.03
C THR A 186 4.97 -3.52 25.40
N CYS A 187 5.96 -4.31 25.81
CA CYS A 187 5.77 -5.66 26.32
C CYS A 187 6.13 -5.70 27.80
N THR A 188 5.45 -6.58 28.51
CA THR A 188 5.68 -6.88 29.92
C THR A 188 6.81 -7.89 30.08
N ASP A 189 7.38 -7.99 31.29
CA ASP A 189 8.36 -9.02 31.64
C ASP A 189 7.69 -10.40 31.92
N ALA A 190 6.55 -10.67 31.27
CA ALA A 190 5.87 -11.96 31.40
C ALA A 190 6.76 -13.10 30.89
N ALA A 191 6.73 -14.24 31.60
CA ALA A 191 7.45 -15.43 31.18
C ALA A 191 6.98 -15.86 29.78
N LEU A 192 7.93 -16.06 28.87
CA LEU A 192 7.67 -16.57 27.53
C LEU A 192 7.32 -18.06 27.59
N PRO A 193 6.52 -18.59 26.64
CA PRO A 193 6.19 -20.01 26.60
C PRO A 193 7.44 -20.89 26.47
N ASP A 194 7.45 -22.05 27.15
CA ASP A 194 8.59 -22.97 27.16
C ASP A 194 8.93 -23.57 25.78
N TRP A 195 7.98 -23.52 24.85
CA TRP A 195 8.19 -23.98 23.47
C TRP A 195 8.93 -22.95 22.62
N LEU A 196 9.18 -21.72 23.07
CA LEU A 196 9.88 -20.70 22.30
C LEU A 196 11.41 -20.86 22.44
N ALA A 197 12.14 -20.99 21.32
CA ALA A 197 13.61 -20.92 21.33
C ALA A 197 14.10 -19.49 21.15
N THR A 198 13.57 -18.81 20.12
CA THR A 198 14.01 -17.46 19.77
C THR A 198 12.90 -16.70 19.07
N ALA A 199 12.91 -15.38 19.28
CA ALA A 199 12.12 -14.43 18.52
C ALA A 199 13.08 -13.35 18.04
N THR A 200 13.19 -13.22 16.72
CA THR A 200 14.04 -12.22 16.08
C THR A 200 13.18 -11.03 15.68
N ASP A 201 13.52 -9.88 16.25
CA ASP A 201 13.07 -8.55 15.82
C ASP A 201 14.28 -7.85 15.19
N PRO A 202 14.46 -7.96 13.87
CA PRO A 202 15.70 -7.53 13.19
C PRO A 202 15.91 -6.02 13.20
N ASP A 203 14.84 -5.26 13.38
CA ASP A 203 14.79 -3.83 13.10
C ASP A 203 14.47 -2.98 14.33
N ARG A 204 14.49 -3.58 15.53
CA ARG A 204 14.14 -2.93 16.81
C ARG A 204 14.82 -1.57 17.04
N ALA A 205 15.93 -1.30 16.35
CA ALA A 205 16.71 -0.07 16.47
C ALA A 205 16.96 0.67 15.14
N ARG A 206 16.35 0.25 14.02
CA ARG A 206 16.61 0.85 12.70
C ARG A 206 15.62 1.98 12.38
N PRO A 207 16.10 3.17 11.97
CA PRO A 207 15.22 4.27 11.57
C PRO A 207 14.41 3.97 10.29
N GLU A 208 14.85 3.02 9.47
CA GLU A 208 14.17 2.55 8.26
C GLU A 208 13.13 1.43 8.51
N ALA A 209 12.94 1.00 9.77
CA ALA A 209 11.97 -0.02 10.12
C ALA A 209 10.53 0.50 9.86
N THR A 210 9.77 -0.22 9.04
CA THR A 210 8.35 0.04 8.79
C THR A 210 7.45 -0.55 9.87
N ILE A 211 7.94 -1.54 10.63
CA ILE A 211 7.28 -2.06 11.82
C ILE A 211 8.23 -2.08 13.02
N ALA A 212 7.66 -1.93 14.22
CA ALA A 212 8.32 -2.22 15.47
C ALA A 212 7.59 -3.37 16.17
N THR A 213 8.35 -4.30 16.77
CA THR A 213 7.75 -5.46 17.45
C THR A 213 8.22 -5.62 18.89
N CYS A 214 7.42 -6.32 19.67
CA CYS A 214 7.87 -6.90 20.93
C CYS A 214 7.08 -8.19 21.21
N VAL A 215 7.64 -9.09 22.01
CA VAL A 215 7.01 -10.36 22.36
C VAL A 215 6.76 -10.48 23.86
N GLU A 216 5.63 -11.07 24.25
CA GLU A 216 5.30 -11.41 25.64
C GLU A 216 4.49 -12.71 25.73
N GLY A 217 4.55 -13.39 26.86
CA GLY A 217 3.74 -14.59 27.09
C GLY A 217 2.27 -14.26 27.36
N HIS A 218 1.36 -15.02 26.74
CA HIS A 218 -0.08 -14.97 27.02
C HIS A 218 -0.56 -16.34 27.46
N GLN A 219 -1.10 -16.42 28.69
CA GLN A 219 -1.69 -17.65 29.24
C GLN A 219 -0.81 -18.92 29.04
N SER A 220 0.42 -18.91 29.57
CA SER A 220 1.46 -19.97 29.60
C SER A 220 1.87 -20.69 28.29
N ASP A 221 0.98 -20.84 27.32
CA ASP A 221 1.16 -21.72 26.15
C ASP A 221 1.09 -20.96 24.81
N VAL A 222 0.78 -19.66 24.82
CA VAL A 222 0.65 -18.81 23.62
C VAL A 222 1.65 -17.66 23.66
N LEU A 223 2.34 -17.42 22.55
CA LEU A 223 3.20 -16.24 22.37
C LEU A 223 2.36 -15.09 21.81
N THR A 224 2.44 -13.91 22.42
CA THR A 224 1.95 -12.67 21.81
C THR A 224 3.09 -11.98 21.09
N VAL A 225 2.86 -11.64 19.82
CA VAL A 225 3.71 -10.70 19.08
C VAL A 225 2.92 -9.41 18.91
N LYS A 226 3.39 -8.32 19.53
CA LYS A 226 2.81 -6.99 19.35
C LYS A 226 3.53 -6.29 18.21
N THR A 227 2.80 -5.95 17.16
CA THR A 227 3.35 -5.31 15.96
C THR A 227 2.76 -3.92 15.79
N ARG A 228 3.60 -2.91 15.55
CA ARG A 228 3.17 -1.52 15.32
C ARG A 228 3.77 -1.02 14.02
N SER A 229 2.96 -0.48 13.12
CA SER A 229 3.46 0.26 11.95
C SER A 229 4.14 1.55 12.42
N GLN A 230 5.24 1.90 11.77
CA GLN A 230 5.99 3.14 12.00
C GLN A 230 5.69 4.20 10.93
N ASP A 231 5.10 3.79 9.81
CA ASP A 231 4.84 4.61 8.64
C ASP A 231 3.35 5.01 8.50
N GLY A 232 3.07 5.88 7.53
CA GLY A 232 1.74 6.41 7.26
C GLY A 232 0.88 5.55 6.34
N VAL A 233 1.23 4.28 6.12
CA VAL A 233 0.64 3.41 5.10
C VAL A 233 0.06 2.15 5.75
N THR A 234 -1.07 1.67 5.23
CA THR A 234 -1.69 0.42 5.68
C THR A 234 -0.95 -0.78 5.13
N ARG A 235 -0.69 -1.77 5.99
CA ARG A 235 -0.01 -3.01 5.63
C ARG A 235 -0.84 -4.23 6.00
N ALA A 236 -0.60 -5.32 5.29
CA ALA A 236 -1.08 -6.65 5.65
C ALA A 236 0.10 -7.40 6.26
N LEU A 237 -0.06 -7.82 7.52
CA LEU A 237 0.88 -8.70 8.19
C LEU A 237 0.49 -10.14 7.85
N GLU A 238 1.27 -10.79 7.02
CA GLU A 238 0.99 -12.15 6.50
C GLU A 238 2.00 -13.15 7.05
N LEU A 239 1.50 -14.29 7.55
CA LEU A 239 2.32 -15.44 7.88
C LEU A 239 2.67 -16.23 6.61
N ASP A 240 3.91 -16.71 6.54
CA ASP A 240 4.34 -17.58 5.46
C ASP A 240 3.68 -18.96 5.54
N GLY A 241 3.40 -19.54 4.37
CA GLY A 241 2.84 -20.88 4.23
C GLY A 241 1.41 -21.03 4.77
N ASP A 242 1.09 -22.21 5.31
CA ASP A 242 -0.24 -22.55 5.85
C ASP A 242 -0.40 -22.18 7.34
N ALA A 243 0.46 -21.32 7.88
CA ALA A 243 0.43 -20.93 9.29
C ALA A 243 -0.75 -19.99 9.60
N GLU A 244 -1.32 -20.14 10.80
CA GLU A 244 -2.47 -19.34 11.25
C GLU A 244 -2.18 -18.64 12.58
N PHE A 245 -2.73 -17.42 12.73
CA PHE A 245 -2.77 -16.72 14.00
C PHE A 245 -3.82 -17.35 14.92
N ALA A 246 -3.44 -17.68 16.15
CA ALA A 246 -4.34 -18.22 17.17
C ALA A 246 -5.41 -17.19 17.60
N TRP A 247 -5.03 -15.91 17.60
CA TRP A 247 -5.92 -14.78 17.85
C TRP A 247 -5.31 -13.49 17.32
N LYS A 248 -6.14 -12.45 17.20
CA LYS A 248 -5.73 -11.09 16.84
C LYS A 248 -6.48 -10.10 17.71
N THR A 249 -5.78 -9.13 18.27
CA THR A 249 -6.38 -8.02 19.01
C THR A 249 -5.74 -6.71 18.57
N ARG A 250 -6.52 -5.64 18.47
CA ARG A 250 -6.01 -4.31 18.12
C ARG A 250 -6.17 -3.40 19.32
N SER A 251 -5.19 -2.52 19.57
CA SER A 251 -5.29 -1.56 20.67
C SER A 251 -6.32 -0.48 20.35
N ASP A 252 -7.27 -0.27 21.26
CA ASP A 252 -8.40 0.66 21.12
C ASP A 252 -8.00 2.15 20.98
N THR A 253 -6.72 2.50 21.16
CA THR A 253 -6.25 3.89 21.30
C THR A 253 -5.97 4.63 19.99
N ALA A 254 -5.93 3.94 18.86
CA ALA A 254 -5.98 4.55 17.52
C ALA A 254 -6.93 3.80 16.55
N GLY A 255 -7.49 2.68 17.02
CA GLY A 255 -8.40 1.79 16.29
C GLY A 255 -9.86 1.85 16.76
N GLY A 256 -10.27 2.93 17.43
CA GLY A 256 -11.68 3.18 17.75
C GLY A 256 -12.52 3.58 16.54
N ASP A 257 -11.87 4.01 15.46
CA ASP A 257 -12.54 4.42 14.23
C ASP A 257 -13.22 3.21 13.56
N ARG A 258 -14.51 3.40 13.30
CA ARG A 258 -15.40 2.40 12.70
C ARG A 258 -14.82 1.85 11.39
N PHE A 259 -14.15 2.71 10.61
CA PHE A 259 -13.54 2.32 9.35
C PHE A 259 -12.55 1.16 9.52
N TRP A 260 -11.61 1.27 10.47
CA TRP A 260 -10.56 0.25 10.66
C TRP A 260 -11.10 -1.10 11.13
N ARG A 261 -12.20 -1.11 11.88
CA ARG A 261 -12.89 -2.37 12.24
C ARG A 261 -13.53 -3.05 11.04
N ILE A 262 -14.14 -2.27 10.15
CA ILE A 262 -14.71 -2.80 8.89
C ILE A 262 -13.57 -3.29 7.99
N ALA A 263 -12.52 -2.47 7.80
CA ALA A 263 -11.35 -2.83 7.00
C ALA A 263 -10.67 -4.11 7.50
N ALA A 264 -10.51 -4.25 8.82
CA ALA A 264 -9.99 -5.48 9.42
C ALA A 264 -10.87 -6.70 9.11
N GLY A 265 -12.20 -6.55 9.18
CA GLY A 265 -13.13 -7.62 8.81
C GLY A 265 -13.09 -8.01 7.31
N LEU A 266 -12.52 -7.15 6.46
CA LEU A 266 -12.36 -7.38 5.02
C LEU A 266 -10.99 -7.99 4.67
N VAL A 267 -9.93 -7.62 5.40
CA VAL A 267 -8.54 -8.04 5.13
C VAL A 267 -8.10 -9.23 5.99
N ASP A 268 -8.57 -9.34 7.24
CA ASP A 268 -8.12 -10.38 8.15
C ASP A 268 -8.54 -11.79 7.67
N GLY A 269 -7.55 -12.66 7.49
CA GLY A 269 -7.73 -14.10 7.24
C GLY A 269 -6.93 -14.96 8.22
N PRO A 270 -6.99 -16.29 8.22
CA PRO A 270 -6.31 -17.11 9.24
C PRO A 270 -4.82 -16.77 9.43
N GLY A 271 -4.07 -16.55 8.34
CA GLY A 271 -2.67 -16.13 8.35
C GLY A 271 -2.40 -14.64 8.08
N THR A 272 -3.44 -13.81 7.92
CA THR A 272 -3.29 -12.38 7.54
C THR A 272 -3.93 -11.46 8.57
N ALA A 273 -3.24 -10.39 8.99
CA ALA A 273 -3.76 -9.38 9.89
C ALA A 273 -3.55 -7.96 9.33
N LEU A 274 -4.60 -7.15 9.26
CA LEU A 274 -4.51 -5.74 8.91
C LEU A 274 -3.72 -4.96 9.98
N LEU A 275 -2.70 -4.24 9.53
CA LEU A 275 -1.87 -3.33 10.29
C LEU A 275 -2.13 -1.89 9.82
N PRO A 276 -2.97 -1.11 10.53
CA PRO A 276 -3.27 0.26 10.13
C PRO A 276 -2.09 1.22 10.37
N PRO A 277 -2.04 2.35 9.64
CA PRO A 277 -0.95 3.33 9.70
C PRO A 277 -0.65 3.81 11.11
N ARG A 278 0.60 3.74 11.55
CA ARG A 278 1.06 4.20 12.89
C ARG A 278 0.31 3.60 14.08
N THR A 279 -0.43 2.52 13.86
CA THR A 279 -1.14 1.78 14.91
C THR A 279 -0.59 0.36 15.01
N GLY A 280 -1.27 -0.53 15.71
CA GLY A 280 -0.83 -1.91 15.77
C GLY A 280 -1.89 -2.96 15.94
N VAL A 281 -1.42 -4.17 15.67
CA VAL A 281 -2.11 -5.42 15.92
C VAL A 281 -1.22 -6.27 16.82
N ASP A 282 -1.84 -6.90 17.79
CA ASP A 282 -1.24 -7.91 18.63
C ASP A 282 -1.78 -9.26 18.12
N VAL A 283 -0.88 -10.20 17.86
CA VAL A 283 -1.22 -11.51 17.30
C VAL A 283 -0.73 -12.62 18.22
N GLY A 284 -1.54 -13.67 18.34
CA GLY A 284 -1.21 -14.87 19.10
C GLY A 284 -0.64 -15.98 18.22
N LEU A 285 0.44 -16.61 18.66
CA LEU A 285 1.01 -17.81 18.05
C LEU A 285 0.94 -18.97 19.04
N ALA A 286 0.36 -20.09 18.60
CA ALA A 286 0.42 -21.35 19.34
C ALA A 286 1.75 -22.08 19.05
N ALA A 287 2.07 -23.09 19.84
CA ALA A 287 3.21 -23.96 19.53
C ALA A 287 3.04 -24.59 18.12
N PRO A 288 4.04 -24.50 17.24
CA PRO A 288 3.93 -25.06 15.90
C PRO A 288 3.86 -26.59 15.95
N THR A 289 3.13 -27.18 15.01
CA THR A 289 3.03 -28.65 14.91
C THR A 289 4.38 -29.28 14.56
N ASP A 290 5.18 -28.60 13.75
CA ASP A 290 6.57 -28.96 13.46
C ASP A 290 7.49 -27.86 14.00
N PRO A 291 8.31 -28.13 15.05
CA PRO A 291 9.23 -27.14 15.60
C PRO A 291 10.39 -26.79 14.64
N ALA A 292 10.52 -27.48 13.50
CA ALA A 292 11.46 -27.13 12.44
C ALA A 292 11.07 -25.90 11.63
N VAL A 293 9.77 -25.62 11.55
CA VAL A 293 9.22 -24.58 10.69
C VAL A 293 9.07 -23.29 11.51
N PRO A 294 9.82 -22.23 11.20
CA PRO A 294 9.63 -20.94 11.86
C PRO A 294 8.29 -20.32 11.46
N TYR A 295 7.68 -19.58 12.37
CA TYR A 295 6.71 -18.57 11.99
C TYR A 295 7.46 -17.34 11.49
N ARG A 296 7.30 -17.00 10.21
CA ARG A 296 7.73 -15.73 9.66
C ARG A 296 6.49 -14.94 9.27
N ALA A 297 6.46 -13.66 9.64
CA ALA A 297 5.42 -12.75 9.19
C ALA A 297 6.03 -11.55 8.49
N VAL A 298 5.42 -11.14 7.38
CA VAL A 298 5.86 -10.02 6.54
C VAL A 298 4.74 -8.99 6.45
N ALA A 299 5.07 -7.72 6.68
CA ALA A 299 4.17 -6.58 6.57
C ALA A 299 4.30 -5.91 5.19
N GLY A 300 3.49 -6.37 4.24
CA GLY A 300 3.49 -5.88 2.86
C GLY A 300 2.41 -4.83 2.57
N VAL A 301 2.59 -4.09 1.48
CA VAL A 301 1.52 -3.33 0.83
C VAL A 301 1.11 -4.10 -0.42
N ASP A 302 -0.20 -4.30 -0.59
CA ASP A 302 -0.77 -5.00 -1.73
C ASP A 302 -2.03 -4.26 -2.22
N PRO A 303 -2.71 -4.72 -3.29
CA PRO A 303 -3.93 -4.08 -3.78
C PRO A 303 -5.04 -3.98 -2.72
N ARG A 304 -5.10 -4.90 -1.75
CA ARG A 304 -6.09 -4.89 -0.67
C ARG A 304 -5.80 -3.75 0.29
N THR A 305 -4.56 -3.58 0.74
CA THR A 305 -4.19 -2.54 1.71
C THR A 305 -4.13 -1.16 1.07
N ALA A 306 -3.70 -1.05 -0.19
CA ALA A 306 -3.78 0.18 -0.96
C ALA A 306 -5.24 0.62 -1.16
N THR A 307 -6.15 -0.32 -1.44
CA THR A 307 -7.60 -0.03 -1.47
C THR A 307 -8.08 0.47 -0.12
N VAL A 308 -7.67 -0.16 0.99
CA VAL A 308 -8.01 0.31 2.34
C VAL A 308 -7.51 1.72 2.60
N ASP A 309 -6.29 2.09 2.17
CA ASP A 309 -5.77 3.45 2.34
C ASP A 309 -6.57 4.49 1.54
N LEU A 310 -6.95 4.19 0.29
CA LEU A 310 -7.80 5.07 -0.50
C LEU A 310 -9.20 5.22 0.11
N LEU A 311 -9.76 4.13 0.62
CA LEU A 311 -11.05 4.18 1.34
C LEU A 311 -10.93 4.94 2.65
N ALA A 312 -9.85 4.77 3.42
CA ALA A 312 -9.60 5.50 4.65
C ALA A 312 -9.49 7.00 4.38
N ALA A 313 -8.75 7.37 3.33
CA ALA A 313 -8.63 8.76 2.91
C ALA A 313 -9.97 9.33 2.44
N PHE A 314 -10.77 8.54 1.72
CA PHE A 314 -12.11 8.92 1.32
C PHE A 314 -13.04 9.10 2.53
N THR A 315 -13.09 8.16 3.48
CA THR A 315 -13.92 8.26 4.69
C THR A 315 -13.45 9.33 5.66
N ARG A 316 -12.19 9.79 5.57
CA ARG A 316 -11.75 11.01 6.26
C ARG A 316 -12.30 12.25 5.57
N ARG A 317 -12.40 12.27 4.24
CA ARG A 317 -13.04 13.38 3.51
C ARG A 317 -14.55 13.40 3.72
N VAL A 318 -15.22 12.25 3.77
CA VAL A 318 -16.68 12.17 3.98
C VAL A 318 -17.00 11.66 5.39
N SER A 319 -17.47 12.54 6.27
CA SER A 319 -17.73 12.17 7.67
C SER A 319 -19.00 11.32 7.85
N PHE A 320 -18.82 10.03 8.16
CA PHE A 320 -19.89 9.04 8.37
C PHE A 320 -20.26 8.77 9.84
N GLY A 321 -19.98 9.73 10.74
CA GLY A 321 -20.28 9.61 12.17
C GLY A 321 -19.68 8.36 12.85
N ASP A 322 -19.92 8.22 14.16
CA ASP A 322 -19.36 7.12 14.96
C ASP A 322 -20.34 5.94 15.16
N VAL A 323 -21.63 6.13 14.83
CA VAL A 323 -22.67 5.12 15.06
C VAL A 323 -22.61 4.01 14.00
N PRO A 324 -22.67 2.71 14.37
CA PRO A 324 -22.73 1.62 13.41
C PRO A 324 -24.03 1.63 12.58
N ASP A 325 -23.89 1.72 11.25
CA ASP A 325 -24.99 1.71 10.28
C ASP A 325 -24.77 0.66 9.16
N PRO A 326 -25.68 -0.30 8.94
CA PRO A 326 -25.51 -1.33 7.92
C PRO A 326 -25.20 -0.81 6.51
N SER A 327 -25.74 0.36 6.12
CA SER A 327 -25.56 0.95 4.79
C SER A 327 -24.13 1.42 4.58
N VAL A 328 -23.51 2.06 5.57
CA VAL A 328 -22.09 2.48 5.49
C VAL A 328 -21.17 1.27 5.44
N THR A 329 -21.46 0.21 6.21
CA THR A 329 -20.67 -1.04 6.14
C THR A 329 -20.81 -1.71 4.76
N ALA A 330 -22.02 -1.73 4.19
CA ALA A 330 -22.27 -2.26 2.85
C ALA A 330 -21.56 -1.43 1.77
N LEU A 331 -21.54 -0.10 1.90
CA LEU A 331 -20.78 0.80 1.03
C LEU A 331 -19.28 0.45 1.05
N VAL A 332 -18.65 0.52 2.24
CA VAL A 332 -17.20 0.27 2.38
C VAL A 332 -16.82 -1.12 1.89
N SER A 333 -17.61 -2.15 2.22
CA SER A 333 -17.35 -3.52 1.78
C SER A 333 -17.46 -3.69 0.26
N THR A 334 -18.41 -2.99 -0.38
CA THR A 334 -18.58 -3.06 -1.83
C THR A 334 -17.47 -2.33 -2.56
N LEU A 335 -17.11 -1.13 -2.08
CA LEU A 335 -16.00 -0.37 -2.62
C LEU A 335 -14.68 -1.14 -2.46
N TYR A 336 -14.45 -1.74 -1.29
CA TYR A 336 -13.27 -2.58 -1.08
C TYR A 336 -13.18 -3.71 -2.10
N ALA A 337 -14.27 -4.46 -2.30
CA ALA A 337 -14.30 -5.54 -3.28
C ALA A 337 -14.05 -5.06 -4.73
N CYS A 338 -14.47 -3.84 -5.05
CA CYS A 338 -14.21 -3.21 -6.34
C CYS A 338 -12.73 -2.81 -6.49
N GLY A 339 -12.16 -2.10 -5.52
CA GLY A 339 -10.78 -1.63 -5.55
C GLY A 339 -9.77 -2.77 -5.51
N SER A 340 -9.99 -3.77 -4.64
CA SER A 340 -9.07 -4.90 -4.48
C SER A 340 -9.07 -5.87 -5.67
N ALA A 341 -10.03 -5.74 -6.59
CA ALA A 341 -10.10 -6.51 -7.83
C ALA A 341 -9.47 -5.76 -9.02
N GLY A 342 -9.08 -4.49 -8.84
CA GLY A 342 -8.64 -3.60 -9.92
C GLY A 342 -7.16 -3.74 -10.31
N ALA A 343 -6.31 -4.27 -9.42
CA ALA A 343 -4.88 -4.41 -9.64
C ALA A 343 -4.37 -5.78 -9.12
N ASP A 344 -3.37 -6.34 -9.80
CA ASP A 344 -2.70 -7.58 -9.41
C ASP A 344 -1.58 -7.33 -8.37
N ASP A 345 -0.98 -6.12 -8.38
CA ASP A 345 0.10 -5.69 -7.47
C ASP A 345 0.09 -4.15 -7.30
N VAL A 346 0.98 -3.61 -6.48
CA VAL A 346 1.24 -2.17 -6.28
C VAL A 346 2.72 -1.89 -6.55
N SER A 347 3.11 -1.89 -7.82
CA SER A 347 4.50 -1.77 -8.24
C SER A 347 4.84 -0.36 -8.76
N ASP A 348 3.86 0.33 -9.34
CA ASP A 348 4.02 1.69 -9.83
C ASP A 348 2.74 2.55 -9.67
N ALA A 349 2.83 3.83 -10.05
CA ALA A 349 1.74 4.79 -9.89
C ALA A 349 0.51 4.47 -10.75
N THR A 350 0.69 3.73 -11.85
CA THR A 350 -0.39 3.23 -12.69
C THR A 350 -1.23 2.24 -11.91
N ASP A 351 -0.62 1.28 -11.21
CA ASP A 351 -1.34 0.29 -10.41
C ASP A 351 -2.26 0.96 -9.37
N VAL A 352 -1.75 1.98 -8.67
CA VAL A 352 -2.55 2.76 -7.71
C VAL A 352 -3.69 3.53 -8.42
N ALA A 353 -3.43 4.09 -9.60
CA ALA A 353 -4.44 4.76 -10.41
C ALA A 353 -5.52 3.78 -10.90
N ASP A 354 -5.17 2.53 -11.20
CA ASP A 354 -6.11 1.47 -11.60
C ASP A 354 -7.07 1.12 -10.45
N ILE A 355 -6.57 1.06 -9.21
CA ILE A 355 -7.43 0.91 -8.02
C ILE A 355 -8.39 2.11 -7.89
N GLY A 356 -7.89 3.34 -8.04
CA GLY A 356 -8.72 4.56 -8.01
C GLY A 356 -9.82 4.52 -9.07
N ARG A 357 -9.47 4.16 -10.31
CA ARG A 357 -10.42 4.01 -11.43
C ARG A 357 -11.44 2.90 -11.19
N ALA A 358 -11.03 1.78 -10.59
CA ALA A 358 -11.94 0.68 -10.24
C ALA A 358 -12.98 1.13 -9.21
N LEU A 359 -12.56 1.91 -8.20
CA LEU A 359 -13.44 2.51 -7.21
C LEU A 359 -14.40 3.53 -7.86
N THR A 360 -13.89 4.45 -8.69
CA THR A 360 -14.71 5.43 -9.44
C THR A 360 -15.71 4.73 -10.38
N GLY A 361 -15.29 3.69 -11.10
CA GLY A 361 -16.14 2.91 -11.99
C GLY A 361 -17.27 2.18 -11.26
N CYS A 362 -16.97 1.62 -10.08
CA CYS A 362 -17.90 0.92 -9.19
C CYS A 362 -19.04 1.85 -8.73
N VAL A 363 -18.74 3.13 -8.51
CA VAL A 363 -19.75 4.12 -8.10
C VAL A 363 -20.51 4.77 -9.25
N ALA A 364 -19.90 4.87 -10.43
CA ALA A 364 -20.53 5.45 -11.61
C ALA A 364 -21.60 4.55 -12.25
N HIS A 365 -21.62 3.24 -11.96
CA HIS A 365 -22.59 2.27 -12.51
C HIS A 365 -23.31 1.47 -11.41
N PRO A 366 -24.13 2.10 -10.55
CA PRO A 366 -24.68 1.48 -9.34
C PRO A 366 -25.78 0.41 -9.58
N GLU A 367 -26.19 0.17 -10.82
CA GLU A 367 -27.53 -0.34 -11.16
C GLU A 367 -27.82 -1.86 -11.01
N SER A 368 -27.10 -2.65 -10.21
CA SER A 368 -27.71 -3.95 -9.81
C SER A 368 -27.22 -4.58 -8.51
N ALA A 369 -25.95 -4.43 -8.14
CA ALA A 369 -25.43 -5.08 -6.94
C ALA A 369 -25.35 -4.12 -5.75
N LEU A 370 -24.81 -2.91 -5.96
CA LEU A 370 -24.61 -1.95 -4.89
C LEU A 370 -25.94 -1.31 -4.44
N ALA A 371 -26.76 -0.82 -5.37
CA ALA A 371 -28.07 -0.26 -5.04
C ALA A 371 -28.97 -1.29 -4.33
N THR A 372 -28.94 -2.55 -4.77
CA THR A 372 -29.68 -3.67 -4.14
C THR A 372 -29.15 -3.97 -2.74
N ARG A 373 -27.83 -4.09 -2.55
CA ARG A 373 -27.23 -4.36 -1.24
C ARG A 373 -27.43 -3.21 -0.25
N LEU A 374 -27.38 -1.96 -0.72
CA LEU A 374 -27.67 -0.79 0.10
C LEU A 374 -29.14 -0.76 0.52
N SER A 375 -30.06 -1.09 -0.40
CA SER A 375 -31.50 -1.20 -0.12
C SER A 375 -31.83 -2.37 0.82
N GLU A 376 -31.15 -3.52 0.69
CA GLU A 376 -31.32 -4.68 1.58
C GLU A 376 -30.74 -4.45 2.97
N ALA A 377 -29.59 -3.77 3.08
CA ALA A 377 -28.98 -3.41 4.36
C ALA A 377 -29.83 -2.41 5.14
N ALA A 378 -30.60 -1.58 4.44
CA ALA A 378 -31.48 -0.56 5.00
C ALA A 378 -32.65 -1.19 5.81
N GLY A 379 -33.25 -2.29 5.32
CA GLY A 379 -34.55 -2.82 5.79
C GLY A 379 -34.65 -3.46 7.19
N GLY A 380 -33.76 -3.16 8.14
CA GLY A 380 -33.72 -3.77 9.48
C GLY A 380 -33.65 -2.81 10.68
N SER A 381 -33.62 -1.49 10.49
CA SER A 381 -33.39 -0.50 11.56
C SER A 381 -34.59 0.43 11.83
N ALA A 382 -34.45 1.39 12.75
CA ALA A 382 -35.46 2.43 12.93
C ALA A 382 -35.50 3.32 11.67
N GLU A 383 -36.67 3.38 11.03
CA GLU A 383 -36.92 4.03 9.73
C GLU A 383 -36.26 5.42 9.54
N ALA A 384 -36.10 6.23 10.60
CA ALA A 384 -35.42 7.53 10.54
C ALA A 384 -33.89 7.42 10.36
N THR A 385 -33.23 6.52 11.08
CA THR A 385 -31.79 6.24 11.00
C THR A 385 -31.45 5.67 9.63
N GLU A 386 -32.30 4.79 9.10
CA GLU A 386 -32.18 4.19 7.77
C GLU A 386 -32.17 5.24 6.65
N VAL A 387 -33.14 6.17 6.68
CA VAL A 387 -33.25 7.24 5.67
C VAL A 387 -32.01 8.16 5.69
N GLN A 388 -31.48 8.47 6.87
CA GLN A 388 -30.28 9.28 7.02
C GLN A 388 -29.03 8.56 6.51
N GLY A 389 -28.82 7.30 6.89
CA GLY A 389 -27.71 6.48 6.41
C GLY A 389 -27.72 6.31 4.88
N ALA A 390 -28.89 6.02 4.30
CA ALA A 390 -29.05 5.91 2.85
C ALA A 390 -28.75 7.23 2.13
N ARG A 391 -29.18 8.37 2.69
CA ARG A 391 -28.88 9.71 2.17
C ARG A 391 -27.37 9.98 2.19
N ALA A 392 -26.70 9.75 3.31
CA ALA A 392 -25.27 9.96 3.45
C ALA A 392 -24.47 9.09 2.47
N VAL A 393 -24.84 7.82 2.34
CA VAL A 393 -24.25 6.90 1.34
C VAL A 393 -24.47 7.42 -0.08
N ALA A 394 -25.68 7.84 -0.45
CA ALA A 394 -25.98 8.34 -1.79
C ALA A 394 -25.19 9.62 -2.13
N SER A 395 -24.98 10.50 -1.16
CA SER A 395 -24.14 11.69 -1.33
C SER A 395 -22.66 11.32 -1.50
N ALA A 396 -22.13 10.46 -0.65
CA ALA A 396 -20.76 9.97 -0.79
C ALA A 396 -20.52 9.27 -2.14
N MET A 397 -21.47 8.49 -2.62
CA MET A 397 -21.43 7.86 -3.94
C MET A 397 -21.32 8.88 -5.08
N ARG A 398 -22.02 10.02 -4.98
CA ARG A 398 -21.92 11.11 -5.96
C ARG A 398 -20.58 11.83 -5.90
N ILE A 399 -20.02 12.05 -4.70
CA ILE A 399 -18.67 12.59 -4.51
C ILE A 399 -17.65 11.67 -5.19
N ALA A 400 -17.75 10.37 -4.90
CA ALA A 400 -16.88 9.36 -5.49
C ALA A 400 -17.01 9.34 -7.02
N ALA A 401 -18.23 9.41 -7.57
CA ALA A 401 -18.47 9.46 -9.01
C ALA A 401 -17.95 10.75 -9.67
N GLY A 402 -17.75 11.82 -8.90
CA GLY A 402 -17.09 13.05 -9.32
C GLY A 402 -15.57 12.93 -9.50
N GLY A 403 -14.98 11.75 -9.29
CA GLY A 403 -13.54 11.49 -9.47
C GLY A 403 -12.71 11.61 -8.18
N ALA A 404 -13.35 11.63 -7.01
CA ALA A 404 -12.63 11.76 -5.74
C ALA A 404 -11.61 10.63 -5.51
N PHE A 405 -11.92 9.39 -5.94
CA PHE A 405 -10.98 8.27 -5.82
C PHE A 405 -9.79 8.38 -6.77
N ASP A 406 -9.99 8.88 -7.99
CA ASP A 406 -8.89 9.12 -8.93
C ASP A 406 -7.93 10.19 -8.38
N ALA A 407 -8.47 11.26 -7.79
CA ALA A 407 -7.68 12.30 -7.14
C ALA A 407 -6.93 11.77 -5.91
N LEU A 408 -7.57 10.94 -5.08
CA LEU A 408 -6.95 10.29 -3.93
C LEU A 408 -5.82 9.34 -4.37
N ALA A 409 -6.05 8.52 -5.40
CA ALA A 409 -5.06 7.61 -5.95
C ALA A 409 -3.82 8.37 -6.45
N ALA A 410 -4.02 9.44 -7.23
CA ALA A 410 -2.93 10.29 -7.70
C ALA A 410 -2.11 10.89 -6.54
N SER A 411 -2.76 11.29 -5.45
CA SER A 411 -2.08 11.84 -4.27
C SER A 411 -1.35 10.80 -3.42
N ALA A 412 -1.82 9.55 -3.40
CA ALA A 412 -1.27 8.48 -2.58
C ALA A 412 -0.21 7.64 -3.30
N ALA A 413 -0.13 7.71 -4.63
CA ALA A 413 0.69 6.83 -5.46
C ALA A 413 2.16 6.74 -5.03
N GLU A 414 2.83 7.88 -4.83
CA GLU A 414 4.25 7.90 -4.43
C GLU A 414 4.47 7.18 -3.09
N GLY A 415 3.63 7.45 -2.09
CA GLY A 415 3.75 6.85 -0.76
C GLY A 415 3.45 5.35 -0.77
N LEU A 416 2.41 4.92 -1.50
CA LEU A 416 2.03 3.51 -1.60
C LEU A 416 3.08 2.68 -2.35
N VAL A 417 3.59 3.19 -3.47
CA VAL A 417 4.64 2.51 -4.26
C VAL A 417 5.94 2.40 -3.48
N ALA A 418 6.36 3.47 -2.79
CA ALA A 418 7.55 3.43 -1.94
C ALA A 418 7.40 2.43 -0.78
N ALA A 419 6.21 2.36 -0.18
CA ALA A 419 5.92 1.42 0.90
C ALA A 419 5.85 -0.04 0.43
N ALA A 420 5.35 -0.28 -0.79
CA ALA A 420 5.34 -1.59 -1.44
C ALA A 420 6.76 -2.05 -1.82
N ALA A 421 7.63 -1.14 -2.23
CA ALA A 421 9.04 -1.42 -2.55
C ALA A 421 9.95 -1.60 -1.30
N THR A 422 9.41 -1.59 -0.09
CA THR A 422 10.22 -1.74 1.13
C THR A 422 10.77 -3.17 1.20
N PRO A 423 12.09 -3.37 1.37
CA PRO A 423 12.67 -4.70 1.56
C PRO A 423 12.06 -5.43 2.76
N ALA A 424 11.93 -6.75 2.67
CA ALA A 424 11.31 -7.58 3.71
C ALA A 424 11.95 -7.40 5.10
N GLY A 425 13.25 -7.13 5.16
CA GLY A 425 13.97 -6.84 6.40
C GLY A 425 13.80 -5.42 6.95
N GLY A 426 12.76 -4.69 6.53
CA GLY A 426 12.24 -3.51 7.22
C GLY A 426 10.80 -3.69 7.70
N GLY A 427 10.21 -4.87 7.49
CA GLY A 427 8.77 -5.11 7.66
C GLY A 427 8.44 -6.51 8.17
N SER A 428 9.39 -7.29 8.69
CA SER A 428 9.15 -8.69 9.07
C SER A 428 9.68 -9.04 10.45
N TRP A 429 9.15 -10.13 11.00
CA TRP A 429 9.66 -10.76 12.21
C TRP A 429 9.62 -12.28 12.08
N THR A 430 10.43 -12.97 12.88
CA THR A 430 10.51 -14.44 12.85
C THR A 430 10.55 -15.02 14.25
N VAL A 431 9.73 -16.05 14.49
CA VAL A 431 9.60 -16.80 15.73
C VAL A 431 9.92 -18.26 15.47
N LEU A 432 10.77 -18.87 16.30
CA LEU A 432 11.18 -20.26 16.15
C LEU A 432 11.00 -21.04 17.45
N ALA A 433 10.42 -22.23 17.34
CA ALA A 433 10.18 -23.11 18.48
C ALA A 433 11.46 -23.81 18.95
N ALA A 434 11.53 -24.05 20.24
CA ALA A 434 12.60 -24.76 20.92
C ALA A 434 12.66 -26.21 20.47
N ARG A 435 13.87 -26.60 20.07
CA ARG A 435 14.26 -27.99 19.80
C ARG A 435 15.77 -28.13 19.97
N ASP A 436 16.25 -29.37 19.96
CA ASP A 436 17.67 -29.64 19.99
C ASP A 436 18.37 -28.96 18.79
N ALA A 437 19.44 -28.22 19.08
CA ALA A 437 20.20 -27.53 18.06
C ALA A 437 20.85 -28.56 17.11
N PRO A 438 20.54 -28.52 15.80
CA PRO A 438 21.26 -29.34 14.83
C PRO A 438 22.74 -28.96 14.80
N ALA A 439 23.61 -29.93 14.48
CA ALA A 439 25.03 -29.62 14.30
C ALA A 439 25.22 -28.74 13.06
N PRO A 440 26.02 -27.65 13.09
CA PRO A 440 26.22 -26.81 11.92
C PRO A 440 26.67 -27.61 10.68
N GLY A 441 25.98 -27.41 9.56
CA GLY A 441 26.15 -28.13 8.30
C GLY A 441 25.46 -29.50 8.25
N SER A 442 24.50 -29.77 9.13
CA SER A 442 23.78 -31.07 9.16
C SER A 442 22.46 -31.07 8.39
N TRP A 443 21.94 -29.90 8.03
CA TRP A 443 20.81 -29.79 7.09
C TRP A 443 21.21 -30.19 5.67
N ARG A 444 20.22 -30.38 4.81
CA ARG A 444 20.42 -30.70 3.39
C ARG A 444 19.62 -29.75 2.52
N PRO A 445 20.26 -29.04 1.57
CA PRO A 445 19.55 -28.22 0.61
C PRO A 445 18.78 -29.11 -0.36
N THR A 446 17.64 -28.63 -0.82
CA THR A 446 16.93 -29.22 -1.96
C THR A 446 17.61 -28.82 -3.28
N CYS A 447 18.31 -27.68 -3.29
CA CYS A 447 18.98 -27.06 -4.44
C CYS A 447 18.04 -26.54 -5.55
N ASP A 448 16.74 -26.86 -5.50
CA ASP A 448 15.73 -26.43 -6.46
C ASP A 448 14.69 -25.47 -5.87
N ASP A 449 14.63 -25.35 -4.54
CA ASP A 449 13.70 -24.51 -3.79
C ASP A 449 14.49 -23.62 -2.83
N ALA A 450 14.81 -22.42 -3.32
CA ALA A 450 15.65 -21.49 -2.60
C ALA A 450 14.98 -20.95 -1.31
N GLU A 451 13.65 -20.80 -1.30
CA GLU A 451 12.90 -20.33 -0.14
C GLU A 451 12.87 -21.39 0.97
N ALA A 452 12.63 -22.65 0.62
CA ALA A 452 12.70 -23.77 1.55
C ALA A 452 14.11 -23.92 2.13
N ASP A 453 15.14 -23.80 1.28
CA ASP A 453 16.53 -23.84 1.71
C ASP A 453 16.90 -22.66 2.62
N ALA A 454 16.29 -21.48 2.41
CA ALA A 454 16.57 -20.29 3.20
C ALA A 454 16.00 -20.45 4.61
N THR A 455 14.80 -21.00 4.69
CA THR A 455 14.11 -21.35 5.93
C THR A 455 14.88 -22.42 6.70
N ALA A 456 15.33 -23.48 6.02
CA ALA A 456 16.09 -24.56 6.65
C ALA A 456 17.44 -24.08 7.20
N LEU A 457 18.18 -23.28 6.44
CA LEU A 457 19.45 -22.70 6.85
C LEU A 457 19.27 -21.72 8.03
N PHE A 458 18.24 -20.87 7.99
CA PHE A 458 17.92 -19.98 9.10
C PHE A 458 17.60 -20.77 10.38
N ALA A 459 16.74 -21.79 10.29
CA ALA A 459 16.37 -22.61 11.43
C ALA A 459 17.59 -23.33 12.03
N GLU A 460 18.52 -23.83 11.22
CA GLU A 460 19.76 -24.44 11.71
C GLU A 460 20.63 -23.44 12.48
N LEU A 461 20.83 -22.25 11.90
CA LEU A 461 21.68 -21.22 12.46
C LEU A 461 21.08 -20.60 13.72
N ALA A 462 19.81 -20.26 13.70
CA ALA A 462 19.11 -19.58 14.80
C ALA A 462 18.99 -20.45 16.07
N LEU A 463 18.99 -21.78 15.93
CA LEU A 463 18.90 -22.72 17.06
C LEU A 463 20.22 -22.97 17.77
N GLN A 464 21.34 -22.48 17.25
CA GLN A 464 22.61 -22.71 17.94
C GLN A 464 22.55 -22.11 19.36
N PRO A 465 23.01 -22.83 20.40
CA PRO A 465 22.90 -22.39 21.79
C PRO A 465 23.54 -21.01 22.06
N ALA A 466 24.47 -20.60 21.20
CA ALA A 466 25.10 -19.30 21.21
C ALA A 466 24.13 -18.12 20.97
N TYR A 467 22.97 -18.36 20.34
CA TYR A 467 22.01 -17.34 19.88
C TYR A 467 20.63 -17.49 20.53
N ALA A 468 20.26 -18.67 21.03
CA ALA A 468 18.96 -18.98 21.66
C ALA A 468 18.61 -18.19 22.95
N SER A 469 19.43 -17.22 23.37
CA SER A 469 19.23 -16.47 24.63
C SER A 469 19.48 -14.96 24.51
N GLY A 470 19.71 -14.44 23.31
CA GLY A 470 20.08 -13.04 23.10
C GLY A 470 19.12 -12.30 22.19
N SER A 471 18.56 -11.19 22.68
CA SER A 471 17.86 -10.18 21.88
C SER A 471 18.83 -9.36 20.98
N ARG A 472 19.84 -10.00 20.39
CA ARG A 472 20.97 -9.33 19.73
C ARG A 472 20.89 -9.48 18.22
N GLU A 473 21.22 -8.39 17.52
CA GLU A 473 21.49 -8.35 16.08
C GLU A 473 22.50 -9.45 15.71
N LEU A 474 22.04 -10.50 15.02
CA LEU A 474 22.82 -11.72 14.76
C LEU A 474 24.11 -11.39 13.98
N ALA A 475 24.04 -10.43 13.06
CA ALA A 475 25.16 -9.95 12.27
C ALA A 475 26.35 -9.42 13.10
N SER A 476 26.09 -8.92 14.30
CA SER A 476 27.11 -8.33 15.17
C SER A 476 27.85 -9.35 16.04
N ASP A 477 27.34 -10.58 16.18
CA ASP A 477 28.00 -11.64 16.97
C ASP A 477 29.12 -12.29 16.14
N PRO A 478 30.39 -12.23 16.57
CA PRO A 478 31.51 -12.83 15.84
C PRO A 478 31.36 -14.35 15.62
N ARG A 479 30.57 -15.04 16.44
CA ARG A 479 30.31 -16.47 16.30
C ARG A 479 29.36 -16.76 15.14
N TRP A 480 28.52 -15.81 14.75
CA TRP A 480 27.56 -15.95 13.64
C TRP A 480 28.26 -16.35 12.35
N ARG A 481 29.31 -15.61 11.97
CA ARG A 481 30.10 -15.92 10.77
C ARG A 481 30.71 -17.33 10.82
N THR A 482 31.19 -17.77 11.99
CA THR A 482 31.76 -19.13 12.13
C THR A 482 30.70 -20.21 11.98
N ALA A 483 29.51 -20.01 12.54
CA ALA A 483 28.38 -20.92 12.36
C ALA A 483 27.89 -20.91 10.91
N ALA A 484 27.78 -19.74 10.28
CA ALA A 484 27.44 -19.57 8.86
C ALA A 484 28.39 -20.35 7.96
N ALA A 485 29.70 -20.17 8.11
CA ALA A 485 30.73 -20.89 7.33
C ALA A 485 30.62 -22.42 7.42
N ALA A 486 30.20 -22.95 8.58
CA ALA A 486 29.96 -24.38 8.74
C ALA A 486 28.62 -24.81 8.13
N SER A 487 27.59 -24.00 8.32
CA SER A 487 26.20 -24.27 7.93
C SER A 487 25.99 -24.20 6.43
N VAL A 488 26.71 -23.35 5.70
CA VAL A 488 26.57 -23.27 4.24
C VAL A 488 27.22 -24.45 3.49
N LYS A 489 28.11 -25.22 4.14
CA LYS A 489 28.88 -26.30 3.46
C LYS A 489 28.05 -27.29 2.64
N PRO A 490 26.85 -27.74 3.07
CA PRO A 490 26.00 -28.62 2.28
C PRO A 490 25.63 -28.04 0.90
N LEU A 491 25.60 -26.71 0.73
CA LEU A 491 25.36 -26.06 -0.57
C LEU A 491 26.49 -26.31 -1.58
N ALA A 492 27.63 -26.85 -1.15
CA ALA A 492 28.67 -27.33 -2.07
C ALA A 492 28.13 -28.40 -3.05
N ASP A 493 27.09 -29.15 -2.65
CA ASP A 493 26.45 -30.17 -3.47
C ASP A 493 25.51 -29.59 -4.54
N CYS A 494 25.09 -28.32 -4.39
CA CYS A 494 24.31 -27.61 -5.40
C CYS A 494 25.20 -27.06 -6.53
N THR A 495 24.61 -26.76 -7.69
CA THR A 495 25.30 -26.11 -8.80
C THR A 495 25.65 -24.65 -8.47
N PRO A 496 26.63 -24.04 -9.17
CA PRO A 496 26.96 -22.62 -8.99
C PRO A 496 25.80 -21.66 -9.29
N GLU A 497 24.87 -22.05 -10.16
CA GLU A 497 23.67 -21.29 -10.53
C GLU A 497 22.63 -21.34 -9.40
N GLU A 498 22.37 -22.52 -8.85
CA GLU A 498 21.45 -22.70 -7.71
C GLU A 498 21.97 -21.95 -6.47
N ARG A 499 23.27 -22.07 -6.17
CA ARG A 499 23.91 -21.27 -5.11
C ARG A 499 23.78 -19.76 -5.33
N ALA A 500 23.84 -19.31 -6.58
CA ALA A 500 23.68 -17.89 -6.93
C ALA A 500 22.26 -17.41 -6.64
N ARG A 501 21.27 -18.17 -7.12
CA ARG A 501 19.86 -17.89 -6.92
C ARG A 501 19.53 -17.86 -5.42
N PHE A 502 20.01 -18.87 -4.69
CA PHE A 502 19.87 -18.94 -3.25
C PHE A 502 20.47 -17.72 -2.53
N ALA A 503 21.71 -17.36 -2.85
CA ALA A 503 22.38 -16.20 -2.25
C ALA A 503 21.69 -14.87 -2.60
N ALA A 504 21.07 -14.77 -3.78
CA ALA A 504 20.37 -13.57 -4.21
C ALA A 504 19.09 -13.29 -3.40
N ILE A 505 18.34 -14.32 -3.04
CA ILE A 505 17.06 -14.15 -2.32
C ILE A 505 17.22 -14.04 -0.80
N LEU A 506 18.33 -14.54 -0.23
CA LEU A 506 18.54 -14.60 1.22
C LEU A 506 18.29 -13.28 1.97
N PRO A 507 18.77 -12.12 1.49
CA PRO A 507 18.51 -10.83 2.16
C PRO A 507 17.03 -10.44 2.23
N ASP A 508 16.21 -10.98 1.33
CA ASP A 508 14.77 -10.73 1.27
C ASP A 508 13.98 -11.82 2.03
N GLU A 509 14.48 -13.05 2.07
CA GLU A 509 13.86 -14.14 2.83
C GLU A 509 14.08 -13.99 4.34
N TRP A 510 15.18 -13.40 4.76
CA TRP A 510 15.50 -13.31 6.19
C TRP A 510 15.11 -11.97 6.75
N ALA A 511 14.46 -12.01 7.91
CA ALA A 511 14.07 -10.81 8.62
C ALA A 511 15.32 -9.95 8.98
N ASP A 512 16.52 -10.53 9.16
CA ASP A 512 17.80 -9.81 9.35
C ASP A 512 18.69 -9.83 8.08
N PRO A 513 18.58 -8.82 7.17
CA PRO A 513 19.41 -8.74 5.97
C PRO A 513 20.91 -8.64 6.25
N ALA A 514 21.32 -8.09 7.41
CA ALA A 514 22.74 -7.98 7.74
C ALA A 514 23.31 -9.35 8.12
N ALA A 515 22.55 -10.16 8.86
CA ALA A 515 22.92 -11.53 9.16
C ALA A 515 22.86 -12.43 7.91
N ALA A 516 21.87 -12.21 7.04
CA ALA A 516 21.77 -12.88 5.74
C ALA A 516 22.97 -12.55 4.85
N ARG A 517 23.42 -11.30 4.80
CA ARG A 517 24.63 -10.89 4.06
C ARG A 517 25.88 -11.63 4.53
N VAL A 518 26.05 -11.86 5.84
CA VAL A 518 27.16 -12.68 6.34
C VAL A 518 27.09 -14.10 5.78
N VAL A 519 25.90 -14.66 5.62
CA VAL A 519 25.70 -16.01 5.06
C VAL A 519 25.91 -16.01 3.55
N VAL A 520 25.45 -14.99 2.83
CA VAL A 520 25.74 -14.77 1.40
C VAL A 520 27.24 -14.76 1.13
N ASP A 521 28.03 -14.08 1.96
CA ASP A 521 29.50 -14.06 1.86
C ASP A 521 30.11 -15.47 1.98
N GLU A 522 29.59 -16.28 2.90
CA GLU A 522 30.08 -17.65 3.09
C GLU A 522 29.66 -18.57 1.93
N ILE A 523 28.46 -18.39 1.35
CA ILE A 523 28.02 -19.12 0.15
C ILE A 523 28.89 -18.76 -1.05
N ALA A 524 29.27 -17.49 -1.20
CA ALA A 524 30.21 -17.07 -2.25
C ALA A 524 31.56 -17.79 -2.13
N GLY A 525 32.01 -18.07 -0.90
CA GLY A 525 33.20 -18.85 -0.60
C GLY A 525 33.16 -20.32 -1.09
N LEU A 526 32.00 -20.87 -1.47
CA LEU A 526 31.83 -22.24 -1.97
C LEU A 526 32.05 -22.39 -3.48
N GLY A 527 32.78 -21.46 -4.10
CA GLY A 527 33.11 -21.54 -5.53
C GLY A 527 32.04 -20.95 -6.43
N LEU A 528 31.39 -19.85 -6.00
CA LEU A 528 30.84 -18.89 -6.96
C LEU A 528 32.04 -18.14 -7.55
N ALA A 529 32.56 -18.60 -8.69
CA ALA A 529 33.78 -18.03 -9.27
C ALA A 529 33.53 -16.59 -9.73
N MET A 530 33.89 -15.62 -8.89
CA MET A 530 34.12 -14.25 -9.36
C MET A 530 35.57 -14.15 -9.83
N LEU A 531 35.79 -13.54 -10.99
CA LEU A 531 37.12 -13.23 -11.51
C LEU A 531 37.90 -12.42 -10.47
N SER A 532 39.13 -12.83 -10.15
CA SER A 532 40.00 -12.06 -9.25
C SER A 532 40.44 -10.76 -9.94
N CYS A 533 41.01 -9.80 -9.18
CA CYS A 533 41.59 -8.63 -9.82
C CYS A 533 42.79 -8.96 -10.71
N ASP A 534 43.48 -10.07 -10.48
CA ASP A 534 44.56 -10.52 -11.37
C ASP A 534 43.97 -11.05 -12.70
N ASP A 535 42.83 -11.73 -12.65
CA ASP A 535 42.10 -12.17 -13.84
C ASP A 535 41.56 -10.98 -14.63
N LEU A 536 40.89 -10.03 -13.95
CA LEU A 536 40.41 -8.80 -14.57
C LEU A 536 41.55 -7.95 -15.13
N PHE A 537 42.73 -7.96 -14.51
CA PHE A 537 43.93 -7.32 -15.04
C PHE A 537 44.37 -7.94 -16.36
N ALA A 538 44.39 -9.27 -16.45
CA ALA A 538 44.75 -9.96 -17.69
C ALA A 538 43.72 -9.70 -18.80
N LEU A 539 42.43 -9.72 -18.47
CA LEU A 539 41.33 -9.57 -19.42
C LEU A 539 41.16 -8.13 -19.92
N ALA A 540 41.46 -7.14 -19.07
CA ALA A 540 41.41 -5.70 -19.40
C ALA A 540 42.73 -5.13 -19.93
N GLN A 541 43.73 -5.97 -20.22
CA GLN A 541 45.04 -5.52 -20.73
C GLN A 541 44.94 -4.59 -21.97
N PRO A 542 44.04 -4.81 -22.95
CA PRO A 542 43.91 -3.90 -24.10
C PRO A 542 43.56 -2.47 -23.69
N LEU A 543 42.66 -2.32 -22.72
CA LEU A 543 42.20 -1.03 -22.21
C LEU A 543 43.19 -0.41 -21.20
N ALA A 544 43.86 -1.24 -20.39
CA ALA A 544 44.74 -0.79 -19.31
C ALA A 544 46.23 -0.68 -19.73
N ALA A 545 46.53 -0.71 -21.02
CA ALA A 545 47.89 -0.68 -21.54
C ALA A 545 48.63 0.60 -21.08
N GLY A 546 49.73 0.45 -20.32
CA GLY A 546 50.50 1.56 -19.78
C GLY A 546 50.03 2.09 -18.42
N PHE A 547 48.96 1.52 -17.84
CA PHE A 547 48.46 1.86 -16.52
C PHE A 547 48.98 0.90 -15.44
N HIS A 548 48.96 1.33 -14.18
CA HIS A 548 49.40 0.58 -13.02
C HIS A 548 48.21 0.24 -12.11
N PRO A 549 48.16 -0.97 -11.50
CA PRO A 549 47.09 -1.33 -10.56
C PRO A 549 46.98 -0.34 -9.39
N LEU A 550 45.75 0.06 -9.09
CA LEU A 550 45.42 0.87 -7.91
C LEU A 550 45.41 -0.01 -6.65
N ARG A 551 45.86 0.55 -5.51
CA ARG A 551 45.75 -0.14 -4.22
C ARG A 551 44.38 0.13 -3.59
N GLY A 552 43.77 -0.91 -3.01
CA GLY A 552 42.60 -0.79 -2.14
C GLY A 552 41.22 -0.92 -2.82
N ILE A 553 41.15 -1.30 -4.09
CA ILE A 553 39.87 -1.66 -4.73
C ILE A 553 39.73 -3.17 -4.65
N ALA A 554 39.19 -3.61 -3.52
CA ALA A 554 38.47 -4.87 -3.43
C ALA A 554 37.35 -4.54 -2.45
N ALA A 555 36.10 -4.74 -2.86
CA ALA A 555 34.98 -4.81 -1.92
C ALA A 555 34.68 -6.30 -1.68
N PRO A 556 35.53 -7.05 -0.95
CA PRO A 556 35.15 -8.38 -0.53
C PRO A 556 33.87 -8.25 0.31
N GLY A 557 32.80 -8.93 -0.12
CA GLY A 557 31.51 -8.96 0.59
C GLY A 557 30.31 -8.30 -0.09
N THR A 558 30.31 -8.13 -1.43
CA THR A 558 29.17 -7.55 -2.16
C THR A 558 28.67 -8.35 -3.38
N GLY A 559 29.25 -9.52 -3.66
CA GLY A 559 29.03 -10.18 -4.96
C GLY A 559 29.51 -9.33 -6.14
N ARG A 560 30.40 -8.36 -5.87
CA ARG A 560 31.04 -7.50 -6.86
C ARG A 560 32.55 -7.58 -6.74
N VAL A 561 33.23 -7.64 -7.87
CA VAL A 561 34.67 -7.40 -7.97
C VAL A 561 34.87 -6.07 -8.67
N ALA A 562 35.61 -5.19 -8.02
CA ALA A 562 35.97 -3.90 -8.54
C ALA A 562 37.48 -3.82 -8.59
N CYS A 563 38.04 -3.53 -9.76
CA CYS A 563 39.47 -3.36 -9.95
C CYS A 563 39.71 -2.08 -10.73
N GLY A 564 40.84 -1.43 -10.46
CA GLY A 564 41.15 -0.16 -11.12
C GLY A 564 42.62 0.03 -11.36
N TRP A 565 42.91 0.92 -12.31
CA TRP A 565 44.23 1.25 -12.78
C TRP A 565 44.37 2.77 -12.88
N ALA A 566 45.58 3.28 -12.66
CA ALA A 566 45.94 4.68 -12.84
C ALA A 566 47.23 4.81 -13.66
N ALA A 567 47.36 5.91 -14.41
CA ALA A 567 48.59 6.19 -15.16
C ALA A 567 49.80 6.34 -14.20
N GLU A 568 49.54 6.72 -12.95
CA GLU A 568 50.53 6.93 -11.91
C GLU A 568 50.69 5.70 -10.99
N LYS A 569 51.94 5.28 -10.79
CA LYS A 569 52.25 4.09 -9.97
C LYS A 569 52.04 4.33 -8.47
N GLY A 570 51.36 3.39 -7.82
CA GLY A 570 51.29 3.31 -6.35
C GLY A 570 50.23 4.20 -5.68
N LYS A 571 49.26 4.69 -6.46
CA LYS A 571 48.15 5.51 -5.98
C LYS A 571 47.01 4.67 -5.41
N ALA A 572 46.29 5.24 -4.45
CA ALA A 572 45.06 4.67 -3.91
C ALA A 572 43.86 5.02 -4.81
N ALA A 573 42.80 4.21 -4.75
CA ALA A 573 41.60 4.36 -5.57
C ALA A 573 40.86 5.69 -5.42
N ASP A 574 40.92 6.25 -4.21
CA ASP A 574 40.28 7.47 -3.76
C ASP A 574 41.22 8.69 -3.83
N ASP A 575 42.45 8.52 -4.33
CA ASP A 575 43.39 9.63 -4.47
C ASP A 575 42.91 10.59 -5.56
N ALA A 576 42.36 11.73 -5.12
CA ALA A 576 41.84 12.80 -5.97
C ALA A 576 42.89 13.43 -6.91
N THR A 577 44.17 13.08 -6.76
CA THR A 577 45.25 13.53 -7.66
C THR A 577 45.47 12.63 -8.88
N VAL A 578 44.77 11.50 -8.98
CA VAL A 578 44.83 10.61 -10.15
C VAL A 578 44.16 11.27 -11.34
N LYS A 579 44.94 11.53 -12.39
CA LYS A 579 44.44 12.25 -13.57
C LYS A 579 43.77 11.36 -14.59
N SER A 580 44.23 10.13 -14.73
CA SER A 580 43.67 9.15 -15.66
C SER A 580 43.47 7.83 -14.95
N ARG A 581 42.26 7.27 -15.01
CA ARG A 581 41.91 6.01 -14.36
C ARG A 581 41.02 5.14 -15.24
N VAL A 582 41.20 3.84 -15.10
CA VAL A 582 40.26 2.81 -15.58
C VAL A 582 39.72 2.10 -14.35
N GLN A 583 38.43 1.80 -14.31
CA GLN A 583 37.82 0.95 -13.31
C GLN A 583 36.90 -0.04 -14.02
N VAL A 584 37.01 -1.31 -13.63
CA VAL A 584 36.17 -2.39 -14.09
C VAL A 584 35.45 -2.95 -12.88
N TRP A 585 34.14 -3.02 -12.98
CA TRP A 585 33.23 -3.57 -12.00
C TRP A 585 32.56 -4.78 -12.63
N VAL A 586 32.60 -5.92 -11.96
CA VAL A 586 31.81 -7.10 -12.30
C VAL A 586 30.94 -7.38 -11.11
N SER A 587 29.63 -7.22 -11.26
CA SER A 587 28.63 -7.56 -10.26
C SER A 587 27.82 -8.75 -10.72
N ARG A 588 27.46 -9.64 -9.79
CA ARG A 588 26.42 -10.62 -10.03
C ARG A 588 25.06 -9.92 -9.87
N GLU A 589 24.16 -10.15 -10.82
CA GLU A 589 22.81 -9.54 -10.82
C GLU A 589 21.77 -10.65 -11.05
N VAL A 590 20.54 -10.45 -10.59
CA VAL A 590 19.42 -11.40 -10.77
C VAL A 590 18.79 -11.28 -12.17
N ALA A 591 19.58 -10.92 -13.17
CA ALA A 591 19.11 -10.79 -14.54
C ALA A 591 19.13 -12.16 -15.22
N ASP A 592 17.95 -12.76 -15.43
CA ASP A 592 17.81 -13.94 -16.29
C ASP A 592 17.80 -13.55 -17.79
N ALA A 593 17.68 -14.53 -18.68
CA ALA A 593 17.70 -14.28 -20.12
C ALA A 593 16.56 -13.35 -20.59
N ASP A 594 15.40 -13.39 -19.92
CA ASP A 594 14.25 -12.56 -20.26
C ASP A 594 14.46 -11.12 -19.78
N GLU A 595 15.02 -10.93 -18.58
CA GLU A 595 15.41 -9.61 -18.08
C GLU A 595 16.51 -8.99 -18.95
N VAL A 596 17.54 -9.76 -19.33
CA VAL A 596 18.59 -9.28 -20.25
C VAL A 596 17.99 -8.86 -21.60
N ALA A 597 17.03 -9.63 -22.14
CA ALA A 597 16.32 -9.27 -23.36
C ALA A 597 15.47 -7.99 -23.19
N ARG A 598 14.76 -7.83 -22.07
CA ARG A 598 13.99 -6.62 -21.75
C ARG A 598 14.91 -5.40 -21.66
N ARG A 599 16.00 -5.50 -20.91
CA ARG A 599 17.02 -4.45 -20.77
C ARG A 599 17.64 -4.08 -22.11
N ARG A 600 17.88 -5.05 -23.00
CA ARG A 600 18.37 -4.80 -24.36
C ARG A 600 17.38 -3.95 -25.18
N VAL A 601 16.08 -4.24 -25.06
CA VAL A 601 15.03 -3.47 -25.73
C VAL A 601 14.92 -2.05 -25.15
N GLU A 602 15.00 -1.90 -23.83
CA GLU A 602 15.03 -0.59 -23.16
C GLU A 602 16.24 0.25 -23.57
N ALA A 603 17.43 -0.36 -23.55
CA ALA A 603 18.67 0.24 -24.00
C ALA A 603 18.59 0.70 -25.47
N GLY A 604 17.93 -0.08 -26.34
CA GLY A 604 17.68 0.29 -27.73
C GLY A 604 16.76 1.50 -27.91
N LYS A 605 15.98 1.88 -26.89
CA LYS A 605 15.10 3.07 -26.90
C LYS A 605 15.81 4.32 -26.35
N ALA A 606 16.88 4.17 -25.58
CA ALA A 606 17.60 5.28 -24.96
C ALA A 606 18.57 5.97 -25.96
N GLU A 607 18.61 7.31 -25.96
CA GLU A 607 19.45 8.10 -26.87
C GLU A 607 20.96 8.05 -26.55
N LEU A 608 21.36 7.45 -25.42
CA LEU A 608 22.75 7.39 -24.99
C LEU A 608 23.48 6.18 -25.60
N GLY A 609 24.09 6.40 -26.77
CA GLY A 609 25.17 5.56 -27.31
C GLY A 609 24.77 4.22 -27.95
N GLY A 610 23.56 3.71 -27.66
CA GLY A 610 22.98 2.53 -28.29
C GLY A 610 23.61 1.20 -27.86
N VAL A 611 22.90 0.11 -28.16
CA VAL A 611 23.41 -1.27 -27.97
C VAL A 611 24.58 -1.49 -28.93
N GLN A 612 25.71 -1.95 -28.39
CA GLN A 612 26.91 -2.24 -29.16
C GLN A 612 26.80 -3.62 -29.82
N ASP A 613 27.20 -3.69 -31.09
CA ASP A 613 27.22 -4.96 -31.83
C ASP A 613 28.41 -5.81 -31.38
N SER A 614 28.14 -6.97 -30.81
CA SER A 614 29.16 -7.93 -30.39
C SER A 614 28.66 -9.37 -30.56
N PRO A 615 29.19 -10.13 -31.53
CA PRO A 615 28.86 -11.55 -31.71
C PRO A 615 29.21 -12.40 -30.49
N ALA A 616 30.24 -12.01 -29.73
CA ALA A 616 30.66 -12.72 -28.52
C ALA A 616 29.64 -12.54 -27.39
N LEU A 617 29.17 -11.31 -27.16
CA LEU A 617 28.12 -11.05 -26.18
C LEU A 617 26.78 -11.65 -26.59
N ASP A 618 26.43 -11.59 -27.88
CA ASP A 618 25.24 -12.25 -28.42
C ASP A 618 25.28 -13.76 -28.18
N ALA A 619 26.43 -14.41 -28.38
CA ALA A 619 26.62 -15.83 -28.11
C ALA A 619 26.51 -16.17 -26.62
N ALA A 620 26.93 -15.26 -25.74
CA ALA A 620 26.77 -15.36 -24.29
C ALA A 620 25.36 -14.98 -23.80
N GLY A 621 24.43 -14.62 -24.70
CA GLY A 621 23.07 -14.19 -24.35
C GLY A 621 23.00 -12.78 -23.73
N GLY A 622 24.04 -11.97 -23.86
CA GLY A 622 24.16 -10.63 -23.31
C GLY A 622 24.13 -9.50 -24.34
N PHE A 623 24.39 -8.29 -23.86
CA PHE A 623 24.64 -7.10 -24.68
C PHE A 623 25.49 -6.08 -23.91
N ALA A 624 26.00 -5.07 -24.62
CA ALA A 624 26.65 -3.91 -24.01
C ALA A 624 26.02 -2.62 -24.51
N VAL A 625 26.02 -1.60 -23.68
CA VAL A 625 25.71 -0.20 -23.99
C VAL A 625 26.92 0.63 -23.60
N GLY A 626 27.23 1.65 -24.37
CA GLY A 626 28.35 2.52 -24.04
C GLY A 626 28.18 3.91 -24.62
N ALA A 627 28.70 4.89 -23.90
CA ALA A 627 28.70 6.28 -24.32
C ALA A 627 30.05 6.93 -24.04
N TYR A 628 30.41 7.88 -24.89
CA TYR A 628 31.44 8.85 -24.56
C TYR A 628 30.85 9.87 -23.59
N VAL A 629 31.45 9.98 -22.40
CA VAL A 629 31.17 11.04 -21.43
C VAL A 629 32.25 12.13 -21.56
N PRO A 630 32.00 13.38 -21.13
CA PRO A 630 32.99 14.46 -21.26
C PRO A 630 34.36 14.14 -20.65
N SER A 631 34.41 13.23 -19.68
CA SER A 631 35.63 12.77 -19.01
C SER A 631 36.24 11.49 -19.58
N GLY A 632 35.63 10.81 -20.55
CA GLY A 632 36.13 9.54 -21.11
C GLY A 632 35.03 8.61 -21.65
N VAL A 633 35.07 7.33 -21.27
CA VAL A 633 34.16 6.28 -21.74
C VAL A 633 33.50 5.59 -20.55
N GLU A 634 32.20 5.37 -20.65
CA GLU A 634 31.43 4.50 -19.76
C GLU A 634 30.76 3.42 -20.60
N LEU A 635 31.00 2.17 -20.22
CA LEU A 635 30.45 0.98 -20.84
C LEU A 635 29.79 0.15 -19.76
N GLU A 636 28.58 -0.31 -20.05
CA GLU A 636 27.82 -1.19 -19.19
C GLU A 636 27.34 -2.37 -20.02
N SER A 637 27.55 -3.58 -19.52
CA SER A 637 27.12 -4.81 -20.17
C SER A 637 26.33 -5.68 -19.23
N TRP A 638 25.32 -6.33 -19.79
CA TRP A 638 24.43 -7.24 -19.12
C TRP A 638 24.56 -8.61 -19.76
N LEU A 639 24.78 -9.60 -18.92
CA LEU A 639 24.82 -11.03 -19.23
C LEU A 639 23.84 -11.73 -18.28
N PRO A 640 23.32 -12.92 -18.63
CA PRO A 640 22.58 -13.73 -17.69
C PRO A 640 23.40 -13.95 -16.40
N GLY A 641 22.91 -13.44 -15.28
CA GLY A 641 23.55 -13.52 -13.97
C GLY A 641 24.64 -12.48 -13.67
N TYR A 642 25.04 -11.61 -14.62
CA TYR A 642 26.16 -10.68 -14.42
C TYR A 642 25.93 -9.30 -15.06
N ARG A 643 26.48 -8.28 -14.42
CA ARG A 643 26.63 -6.92 -14.96
C ARG A 643 28.10 -6.51 -14.90
N ILE A 644 28.59 -5.99 -16.01
CA ILE A 644 29.96 -5.51 -16.15
C ILE A 644 29.91 -4.01 -16.41
N VAL A 645 30.54 -3.20 -15.57
CA VAL A 645 30.65 -1.75 -15.77
C VAL A 645 32.12 -1.38 -15.92
N ILE A 646 32.46 -0.73 -17.02
CA ILE A 646 33.79 -0.20 -17.28
C ILE A 646 33.69 1.32 -17.34
N THR A 647 34.41 1.99 -16.46
CA THR A 647 34.57 3.44 -16.49
C THR A 647 36.03 3.77 -16.75
N ALA A 648 36.31 4.43 -17.86
CA ALA A 648 37.62 4.98 -18.17
C ALA A 648 37.51 6.51 -18.21
N ALA A 649 38.34 7.20 -17.44
CA ALA A 649 38.33 8.65 -17.35
C ALA A 649 39.73 9.22 -17.44
N SER A 650 39.89 10.36 -18.12
CA SER A 650 41.13 11.14 -18.13
C SER A 650 40.85 12.63 -18.12
N ALA A 651 41.52 13.35 -17.23
CA ALA A 651 41.55 14.80 -17.18
C ALA A 651 42.55 15.44 -18.17
N ASP A 652 43.56 14.67 -18.62
CA ASP A 652 44.59 15.18 -19.54
C ASP A 652 44.18 14.97 -21.01
N ASP A 653 43.58 13.82 -21.34
CA ASP A 653 43.09 13.51 -22.69
C ASP A 653 41.93 12.50 -22.65
N PRO A 654 40.66 12.97 -22.65
CA PRO A 654 39.49 12.10 -22.71
C PRO A 654 39.40 11.27 -24.00
N THR A 655 40.06 11.70 -25.08
CA THR A 655 39.98 11.06 -26.41
C THR A 655 40.89 9.85 -26.56
N GLN A 656 41.78 9.62 -25.59
CA GLN A 656 42.66 8.45 -25.58
C GLN A 656 41.90 7.13 -25.37
N TRP A 657 40.66 7.19 -24.84
CA TRP A 657 39.84 6.03 -24.56
C TRP A 657 38.98 5.67 -25.77
N GLN A 658 39.17 4.47 -26.32
CA GLN A 658 38.42 4.01 -27.47
C GLN A 658 37.35 3.01 -27.05
N LEU A 659 36.09 3.27 -27.43
CA LEU A 659 34.96 2.37 -27.20
C LEU A 659 35.23 0.92 -27.65
N PRO A 660 35.91 0.64 -28.78
CA PRO A 660 36.29 -0.72 -29.17
C PRO A 660 37.18 -1.46 -28.16
N GLU A 661 38.11 -0.78 -27.48
CA GLU A 661 39.00 -1.41 -26.50
C GLU A 661 38.26 -1.75 -25.20
N GLY A 662 37.33 -0.88 -24.81
CA GLY A 662 36.40 -1.15 -23.72
C GLY A 662 35.47 -2.32 -24.06
N LEU A 663 34.90 -2.35 -25.26
CA LEU A 663 34.04 -3.45 -25.71
C LEU A 663 34.80 -4.79 -25.75
N ALA A 664 36.02 -4.81 -26.30
CA ALA A 664 36.87 -6.01 -26.28
C ALA A 664 37.18 -6.50 -24.86
N THR A 665 37.33 -5.57 -23.90
CA THR A 665 37.50 -5.92 -22.48
C THR A 665 36.24 -6.58 -21.91
N VAL A 666 35.05 -6.04 -22.21
CA VAL A 666 33.78 -6.65 -21.82
C VAL A 666 33.65 -8.06 -22.42
N GLU A 667 33.97 -8.23 -23.71
CA GLU A 667 33.92 -9.52 -24.39
C GLU A 667 34.81 -10.57 -23.73
N ASN A 668 36.06 -10.21 -23.42
CA ASN A 668 37.00 -11.11 -22.74
C ASN A 668 36.49 -11.52 -21.35
N ILE A 669 35.91 -10.57 -20.60
CA ILE A 669 35.33 -10.84 -19.27
C ILE A 669 34.10 -11.75 -19.41
N ALA A 670 33.23 -11.48 -20.38
CA ALA A 670 32.05 -12.29 -20.65
C ALA A 670 32.43 -13.74 -21.02
N GLU A 671 33.43 -13.92 -21.88
CA GLU A 671 33.95 -15.24 -22.25
C GLU A 671 34.49 -15.97 -21.01
N ALA A 672 35.27 -15.29 -20.17
CA ALA A 672 35.82 -15.90 -18.96
C ALA A 672 34.75 -16.28 -17.92
N LEU A 673 33.67 -15.49 -17.80
CA LEU A 673 32.54 -15.78 -16.90
C LEU A 673 31.64 -16.92 -17.42
N THR A 674 31.64 -17.18 -18.72
CA THR A 674 30.78 -18.20 -19.37
C THR A 674 31.51 -19.49 -19.75
N ALA A 675 32.85 -19.51 -19.71
CA ALA A 675 33.67 -20.67 -20.04
C ALA A 675 33.86 -21.68 -18.89
N GLY A 676 33.47 -21.33 -17.66
CA GLY A 676 33.54 -22.19 -16.47
C GLY A 676 32.18 -22.71 -16.06
#